data_AF-A0A7J4RRJ7-F1
#
_entry.id   AF-A0A7J4RRJ7-F1
#
_cell.length_a   1.000
_cell.length_b   1.000
_cell.length_c   1.000
_cell.angle_alpha   90.00
_cell.angle_beta   90.00
_cell.angle_gamma   90.00
#
_symmetry.space_group_name_H-M   'P 1'
#
loop_
_entity.id
_entity.type
_entity.pdbx_description
1 polymer ?
#
loop_
_entity_poly.entity_id
_entity_poly.type
_entity_poly.pdbx_seq_one_letter_code
_entity_poly.pdbx_strand_id
1 'polypeptide(L)'
;MSQGCAVEEYLLDCLEILSRSGDHEATRKKKLTNAPSWSLLQDPSWKALAMIAAGKEALDAVGTNDSQKKNRSRRIGRRGGRGKITTTSDKLASPDDALSSGFSCGYKLAVLIAQKNRFPQDDWRTSWDLEMDSIRQECRRGIHPVWERLARESPLLAEMGLFPIVEPESSFGERGPWIEGSKIDYSDNDALRGWLTLVAPFKLSASQLKTIQKIEKDLRKNPRRNLWEEWMAPSLTGMEGDAALLEGLLLAAAGSDRTRDVLEGIEGDCAEVSTGLNTLVSLREGVDCDWNLAVEKVGEDKLSSAIKMEGWLRVDLYPEEMPLDLAMEGISIIESVSGVIPNRLAWIASEGLVESGELTSALKYIEGKPVKDLKGLKICLTMISEDSTGISLESIVSGLNDLDEECLRLALSHPDSPSLVRTSAANILSNIDQIRYTDEIISSFTMFAEIKGLTDLLIEEVSLQRAYPFRVMLSWHLITADDSVGLSSKLLDARRVALASIEDAERDSVLSDVCVGLISLLDGISSNLGAVHDKLDSDGLKTLKEVRMALGPEGDGIVKEVRIDKLVNSVNEADLTLLERRLFEAVINSLILNRAAVDLQNGDSSRREQAVSSLESVISVDGVSMRTVRFASDLVFEHSVGIESLDSWYRENDSNSPESQIVKAALLERSGDLMGSAWAYKDAASRLMEVDIEKSAIFLRWSLISFAHGGGWKEAVALIDAYPTLSASVTNRFKMYLNVCKDHKEKNQVGATSRIIEHVSNEQRDGDTEEDRASIIESLESIKMYPVEHGLPIDPFQGRVMAAIMKMSHSSQSRRSDLERRFDSEMRERVKDTFSIVTVIEQVAEISPIRALRMFERALKSGEFEGREEKILRNTQRNLFTRQSGKISVRERKTLGSLGLKPLILVDTNILIDALKDDLLMEISPDSLGSLDWTMQRAFHWKLRSLAKEGRILLNIPQAAMGEFMNRVKSPDIVLKLFENVYIERASWIKAITERILQERVSSIISIFNNWESSEEEGGSKDIDLEGFLFNHREIFRVIDQHKREHREDIPARTEIEGEAIYPEKGDCDIMKSAAIIADSFPMGVGSVVVATRDSDFKLVSRALEEEFGFGVVGGLQQLNKLAYSVT
;
A
#
# COMPACT_ATOMS: atom_id res chain seq x y z
N MET A 1 33.49 68.69 -36.00
CA MET A 1 32.72 69.73 -36.70
C MET A 1 31.25 69.34 -36.87
N SER A 2 30.91 68.09 -37.23
CA SER A 2 29.54 67.62 -37.52
C SER A 2 28.45 67.91 -36.47
N GLN A 3 28.73 67.81 -35.16
CA GLN A 3 27.72 68.11 -34.12
C GLN A 3 27.29 69.58 -34.05
N GLY A 4 28.09 70.53 -34.57
CA GLY A 4 27.75 71.96 -34.54
C GLY A 4 26.61 72.31 -35.49
N CYS A 5 26.76 71.93 -36.77
CA CYS A 5 25.82 72.29 -37.83
C CYS A 5 24.38 71.83 -37.54
N ALA A 6 24.19 70.59 -37.05
CA ALA A 6 22.85 70.08 -36.74
C ALA A 6 22.12 70.91 -35.67
N VAL A 7 22.81 71.44 -34.66
CA VAL A 7 22.21 72.29 -33.63
C VAL A 7 21.93 73.71 -34.16
N GLU A 8 22.77 74.20 -35.07
CA GLU A 8 22.55 75.46 -35.80
C GLU A 8 21.36 75.38 -36.76
N GLU A 9 21.14 74.24 -37.43
CA GLU A 9 19.94 73.94 -38.22
C GLU A 9 18.68 73.89 -37.34
N TYR A 10 18.69 73.17 -36.21
CA TYR A 10 17.54 73.15 -35.30
C TYR A 10 17.21 74.53 -34.71
N LEU A 11 18.22 75.38 -34.49
CA LEU A 11 18.02 76.76 -34.08
C LEU A 11 17.44 77.58 -35.25
N LEU A 12 17.88 77.38 -36.50
CA LEU A 12 17.31 78.03 -37.68
C LEU A 12 15.81 77.71 -37.83
N ASP A 13 15.44 76.43 -37.80
CA ASP A 13 14.04 75.97 -37.79
C ASP A 13 13.20 76.67 -36.71
N CYS A 14 13.75 76.80 -35.49
CA CYS A 14 13.10 77.48 -34.38
C CYS A 14 12.85 78.98 -34.68
N LEU A 15 13.81 79.65 -35.33
CA LEU A 15 13.73 81.08 -35.68
C LEU A 15 12.82 81.33 -36.89
N GLU A 16 12.75 80.42 -37.86
CA GLU A 16 11.82 80.54 -38.98
C GLU A 16 10.36 80.56 -38.52
N ILE A 17 10.02 79.78 -37.50
CA ILE A 17 8.68 79.77 -36.90
C ILE A 17 8.31 81.15 -36.31
N LEU A 18 9.29 81.92 -35.79
CA LEU A 18 9.05 83.28 -35.27
C LEU A 18 8.58 84.25 -36.37
N SER A 19 9.06 84.08 -37.62
CA SER A 19 8.61 84.91 -38.75
C SER A 19 7.09 84.80 -39.00
N ARG A 20 6.52 83.62 -38.73
CA ARG A 20 5.09 83.30 -38.91
C ARG A 20 4.27 83.55 -37.63
N SER A 21 4.83 84.26 -36.65
CA SER A 21 4.27 84.37 -35.29
C SER A 21 3.74 85.75 -34.90
N GLY A 22 3.93 86.78 -35.73
CA GLY A 22 3.57 88.16 -35.39
C GLY A 22 4.52 88.77 -34.34
N ASP A 23 4.17 89.96 -33.83
CA ASP A 23 5.04 90.76 -32.97
C ASP A 23 4.79 90.59 -31.45
N HIS A 24 3.68 89.99 -31.03
CA HIS A 24 3.40 89.80 -29.60
C HIS A 24 4.34 88.77 -28.95
N GLU A 25 5.18 89.24 -28.04
CA GLU A 25 6.21 88.49 -27.31
C GLU A 25 5.70 87.16 -26.71
N ALA A 26 4.58 87.17 -25.99
CA ALA A 26 4.02 85.98 -25.37
C ALA A 26 3.58 84.92 -26.39
N THR A 27 3.05 85.35 -27.54
CA THR A 27 2.64 84.46 -28.64
C THR A 27 3.85 83.88 -29.37
N ARG A 28 4.87 84.71 -29.62
CA ARG A 28 6.18 84.30 -30.17
C ARG A 28 6.84 83.24 -29.28
N LYS A 29 6.99 83.52 -27.98
CA LYS A 29 7.55 82.58 -26.99
C LYS A 29 6.76 81.27 -26.93
N LYS A 30 5.42 81.32 -26.93
CA LYS A 30 4.56 80.12 -26.93
C LYS A 30 4.68 79.28 -28.20
N LYS A 31 4.71 79.90 -29.39
CA LYS A 31 4.91 79.18 -30.67
C LYS A 31 6.30 78.54 -30.73
N LEU A 32 7.34 79.26 -30.30
CA LEU A 32 8.71 78.75 -30.21
C LEU A 32 8.80 77.51 -29.30
N THR A 33 8.27 77.56 -28.08
CA THR A 33 8.32 76.42 -27.14
C THR A 33 7.54 75.19 -27.61
N ASN A 34 6.62 75.36 -28.56
CA ASN A 34 5.83 74.27 -29.14
C ASN A 34 6.47 73.65 -30.39
N ALA A 35 7.55 74.23 -30.93
CA ALA A 35 8.22 73.72 -32.12
C ALA A 35 8.80 72.30 -31.91
N PRO A 36 8.82 71.43 -32.93
CA PRO A 36 9.50 70.13 -32.84
C PRO A 36 11.01 70.29 -32.56
N SER A 37 11.66 71.21 -33.26
CA SER A 37 13.07 71.56 -33.14
C SER A 37 13.45 72.15 -31.77
N TRP A 38 12.53 72.81 -31.07
CA TRP A 38 12.76 73.30 -29.70
C TRP A 38 13.10 72.16 -28.71
N SER A 39 12.53 70.96 -28.90
CA SER A 39 12.91 69.79 -28.10
C SER A 39 14.34 69.31 -28.38
N LEU A 40 14.83 69.48 -29.63
CA LEU A 40 16.12 68.99 -30.12
C LEU A 40 17.30 69.88 -29.69
N LEU A 41 17.06 71.14 -29.34
CA LEU A 41 18.06 72.01 -28.69
C LEU A 41 18.37 71.52 -27.26
N GLN A 42 19.20 70.50 -27.11
CA GLN A 42 19.43 69.84 -25.82
C GLN A 42 20.10 70.77 -24.78
N ASP A 43 21.07 71.57 -25.21
CA ASP A 43 21.76 72.57 -24.38
C ASP A 43 20.83 73.77 -24.05
N PRO A 44 20.63 74.12 -22.76
CA PRO A 44 19.83 75.26 -22.34
C PRO A 44 20.25 76.63 -22.90
N SER A 45 21.53 76.82 -23.25
CA SER A 45 22.08 78.08 -23.75
C SER A 45 21.56 78.39 -25.17
N TRP A 46 21.43 77.37 -26.02
CA TRP A 46 20.83 77.51 -27.35
C TRP A 46 19.33 77.86 -27.27
N LYS A 47 18.63 77.29 -26.28
CA LYS A 47 17.26 77.70 -25.91
C LYS A 47 17.20 79.13 -25.39
N ALA A 48 18.22 79.61 -24.68
CA ALA A 48 18.31 81.00 -24.24
C ALA A 48 18.45 81.96 -25.43
N LEU A 49 19.34 81.68 -26.39
CA LEU A 49 19.50 82.46 -27.63
C LEU A 49 18.18 82.53 -28.44
N ALA A 50 17.49 81.41 -28.62
CA ALA A 50 16.17 81.39 -29.27
C ALA A 50 15.12 82.24 -28.51
N MET A 51 15.16 82.25 -27.17
CA MET A 51 14.27 83.07 -26.34
C MET A 51 14.57 84.57 -26.40
N ILE A 52 15.85 84.95 -26.57
CA ILE A 52 16.28 86.34 -26.80
C ILE A 52 15.65 86.86 -28.11
N ALA A 53 15.69 86.07 -29.19
CA ALA A 53 15.03 86.39 -30.46
C ALA A 53 13.49 86.37 -30.41
N ALA A 54 12.89 85.51 -29.59
CA ALA A 54 11.45 85.60 -29.32
C ALA A 54 11.07 86.88 -28.54
N GLY A 55 11.98 87.36 -27.67
CA GLY A 55 11.83 88.55 -26.84
C GLY A 55 12.08 89.89 -27.54
N LYS A 56 12.81 89.90 -28.66
CA LYS A 56 13.34 91.13 -29.31
C LYS A 56 14.13 92.02 -28.33
N GLU A 57 15.01 91.43 -27.52
CA GLU A 57 15.83 92.19 -26.55
C GLU A 57 16.64 93.30 -27.25
N ALA A 58 16.70 94.48 -26.63
CA ALA A 58 17.36 95.68 -27.13
C ALA A 58 18.37 96.21 -26.12
N LEU A 59 19.25 97.12 -26.56
CA LEU A 59 20.25 97.76 -25.69
C LEU A 59 19.57 98.79 -24.78
N ASP A 60 19.88 98.76 -23.49
CA ASP A 60 19.39 99.76 -22.53
C ASP A 60 19.96 101.15 -22.82
N ALA A 61 19.08 102.14 -22.99
CA ALA A 61 19.48 103.52 -23.23
C ALA A 61 19.92 104.21 -21.92
N VAL A 62 21.02 104.96 -21.97
CA VAL A 62 21.62 105.62 -20.80
C VAL A 62 20.69 106.71 -20.24
N GLY A 63 20.15 106.45 -19.06
CA GLY A 63 19.79 107.47 -18.08
C GLY A 63 18.47 108.22 -18.26
N THR A 64 17.41 107.74 -17.60
CA THR A 64 16.45 108.63 -16.93
C THR A 64 15.79 107.92 -15.76
N ASN A 65 15.83 108.54 -14.57
CA ASN A 65 15.01 108.10 -13.45
C ASN A 65 13.57 108.49 -13.71
N ASP A 66 12.65 107.52 -13.76
CA ASP A 66 11.41 107.71 -13.00
C ASP A 66 10.84 106.38 -12.46
N SER A 67 10.16 106.48 -11.33
CA SER A 67 9.81 105.36 -10.47
C SER A 67 8.36 104.90 -10.68
N GLN A 68 8.16 103.81 -11.44
CA GLN A 68 6.91 103.05 -11.36
C GLN A 68 7.09 101.66 -10.73
N LYS A 69 6.26 101.41 -9.71
CA LYS A 69 6.33 100.25 -8.83
C LYS A 69 5.79 98.99 -9.50
N LYS A 70 6.49 97.89 -9.25
CA LYS A 70 6.09 96.49 -9.50
C LYS A 70 4.58 96.24 -9.30
N ASN A 71 3.88 95.84 -10.35
CA ASN A 71 2.63 95.10 -10.19
C ASN A 71 2.93 93.60 -10.00
N ARG A 72 3.01 93.18 -8.73
CA ARG A 72 3.00 91.76 -8.35
C ARG A 72 1.58 91.20 -8.46
N SER A 73 1.32 90.32 -9.42
CA SER A 73 0.18 89.39 -9.31
C SER A 73 0.53 88.23 -8.35
N ARG A 74 -0.48 87.67 -7.67
CA ARG A 74 -0.32 86.79 -6.50
C ARG A 74 -0.46 85.29 -6.83
N ARG A 75 0.20 84.49 -5.98
CA ARG A 75 0.25 83.02 -5.91
C ARG A 75 -1.08 82.26 -6.05
N ILE A 76 -0.99 81.11 -6.71
CA ILE A 76 -1.40 79.77 -6.23
C ILE A 76 -0.32 78.77 -6.73
N GLY A 77 0.20 77.76 -6.02
CA GLY A 77 0.11 77.41 -4.59
C GLY A 77 1.07 76.26 -4.18
N ARG A 78 1.54 76.25 -2.92
CA ARG A 78 2.16 75.13 -2.13
C ARG A 78 3.11 74.10 -2.81
N ARG A 79 4.44 74.28 -2.67
CA ARG A 79 5.38 73.54 -1.76
C ARG A 79 6.84 73.64 -2.24
N GLY A 80 7.79 73.69 -1.29
CA GLY A 80 9.24 73.52 -1.54
C GLY A 80 9.97 74.80 -1.95
N GLY A 81 11.03 75.16 -1.21
CA GLY A 81 11.89 76.28 -1.53
C GLY A 81 12.93 75.92 -2.60
N ARG A 82 13.04 76.75 -3.64
CA ARG A 82 14.20 76.86 -4.54
C ARG A 82 14.48 78.35 -4.79
N GLY A 83 15.71 78.68 -5.20
CA GLY A 83 16.20 80.05 -5.36
C GLY A 83 15.48 80.87 -6.44
N LYS A 84 16.04 82.03 -6.80
CA LYS A 84 15.58 82.85 -7.94
C LYS A 84 15.22 81.94 -9.12
N ILE A 85 13.97 82.01 -9.58
CA ILE A 85 13.54 81.28 -10.79
C ILE A 85 14.29 81.89 -11.95
N THR A 86 15.32 81.20 -12.44
CA THR A 86 15.99 81.51 -13.70
C THR A 86 15.04 81.15 -14.83
N THR A 87 14.65 82.16 -15.59
CA THR A 87 13.91 81.99 -16.85
C THR A 87 14.80 81.27 -17.87
N THR A 88 14.23 80.72 -18.94
CA THR A 88 15.04 80.03 -19.98
C THR A 88 16.04 80.95 -20.66
N SER A 89 15.76 82.26 -20.73
CA SER A 89 16.68 83.31 -21.16
C SER A 89 17.87 83.52 -20.21
N ASP A 90 17.74 83.18 -18.92
CA ASP A 90 18.81 83.33 -17.92
C ASP A 90 19.80 82.16 -17.91
N LYS A 91 19.60 81.15 -18.76
CA LYS A 91 20.43 79.93 -18.87
C LYS A 91 21.48 79.99 -19.99
N LEU A 92 21.80 81.19 -20.43
CA LEU A 92 22.87 81.45 -21.39
C LEU A 92 24.22 81.03 -20.78
N ALA A 93 25.07 80.34 -21.55
CA ALA A 93 26.39 79.88 -21.09
C ALA A 93 27.25 81.06 -20.60
N SER A 94 28.12 80.85 -19.60
CA SER A 94 29.02 81.91 -19.14
C SER A 94 30.07 82.24 -20.22
N PRO A 95 30.73 83.42 -20.17
CA PRO A 95 31.77 83.76 -21.13
C PRO A 95 32.88 82.71 -21.24
N ASP A 96 33.36 82.19 -20.10
CA ASP A 96 34.42 81.16 -20.06
C ASP A 96 33.91 79.80 -20.60
N ASP A 97 32.65 79.41 -20.32
CA ASP A 97 32.03 78.18 -20.89
C ASP A 97 31.84 78.29 -22.41
N ALA A 98 31.43 79.46 -22.90
CA ALA A 98 31.23 79.70 -24.32
C ALA A 98 32.56 79.62 -25.09
N LEU A 99 33.61 80.27 -24.57
CA LEU A 99 34.95 80.26 -25.15
C LEU A 99 35.54 78.84 -25.21
N SER A 100 35.43 78.07 -24.13
CA SER A 100 35.93 76.69 -24.03
C SER A 100 35.09 75.65 -24.78
N SER A 101 33.86 75.98 -25.19
CA SER A 101 32.99 75.05 -25.92
C SER A 101 33.52 74.64 -27.30
N GLY A 102 33.16 73.45 -27.76
CA GLY A 102 33.43 72.96 -29.13
C GLY A 102 32.46 73.48 -30.20
N PHE A 103 31.61 74.46 -29.87
CA PHE A 103 30.60 75.02 -30.78
C PHE A 103 31.19 76.06 -31.75
N SER A 104 30.39 76.45 -32.75
CA SER A 104 30.81 77.36 -33.81
C SER A 104 31.21 78.76 -33.30
N CYS A 105 32.08 79.44 -34.04
CA CYS A 105 32.44 80.84 -33.77
C CYS A 105 31.20 81.74 -33.69
N GLY A 106 30.18 81.48 -34.53
CA GLY A 106 28.89 82.17 -34.50
C GLY A 106 28.16 82.03 -33.16
N TYR A 107 28.09 80.82 -32.59
CA TYR A 107 27.52 80.59 -31.26
C TYR A 107 28.31 81.33 -30.18
N LYS A 108 29.64 81.20 -30.18
CA LYS A 108 30.50 81.85 -29.18
C LYS A 108 30.32 83.37 -29.19
N LEU A 109 30.31 83.99 -30.37
CA LEU A 109 30.12 85.42 -30.52
C LEU A 109 28.72 85.86 -30.05
N ALA A 110 27.66 85.15 -30.45
CA ALA A 110 26.30 85.48 -30.03
C ALA A 110 26.10 85.39 -28.51
N VAL A 111 26.68 84.37 -27.85
CA VAL A 111 26.67 84.25 -26.38
C VAL A 111 27.45 85.40 -25.73
N LEU A 112 28.65 85.71 -26.22
CA LEU A 112 29.49 86.76 -25.64
C LEU A 112 28.85 88.16 -25.77
N ILE A 113 28.23 88.48 -26.92
CA ILE A 113 27.47 89.73 -27.10
C ILE A 113 26.29 89.80 -26.12
N ALA A 114 25.52 88.72 -25.98
CA ALA A 114 24.37 88.70 -25.07
C ALA A 114 24.77 88.73 -23.59
N GLN A 115 25.92 88.12 -23.21
CA GLN A 115 26.46 88.24 -21.86
C GLN A 115 27.02 89.63 -21.57
N LYS A 116 27.78 90.23 -22.48
CA LYS A 116 28.39 91.57 -22.29
C LYS A 116 27.37 92.66 -21.93
N ASN A 117 26.16 92.55 -22.46
CA ASN A 117 25.05 93.46 -22.16
C ASN A 117 24.33 93.18 -20.82
N ARG A 118 24.62 92.07 -20.14
CA ARG A 118 24.01 91.65 -18.86
C ARG A 118 24.93 91.82 -17.65
N PHE A 119 26.24 91.98 -17.88
CA PHE A 119 27.19 92.33 -16.83
C PHE A 119 27.11 93.82 -16.47
N PRO A 120 27.20 94.20 -15.18
CA PRO A 120 27.51 95.57 -14.79
C PRO A 120 28.86 96.02 -15.38
N GLN A 121 29.02 97.32 -15.65
CA GLN A 121 30.21 97.87 -16.34
C GLN A 121 31.55 97.52 -15.69
N ASP A 122 31.58 97.26 -14.39
CA ASP A 122 32.81 96.94 -13.63
C ASP A 122 33.16 95.44 -13.56
N ASP A 123 32.25 94.53 -13.93
CA ASP A 123 32.44 93.07 -13.80
C ASP A 123 32.96 92.37 -15.08
N TRP A 124 33.08 93.09 -16.20
CA TRP A 124 33.53 92.52 -17.49
C TRP A 124 35.06 92.49 -17.62
N ARG A 125 35.63 91.33 -17.95
CA ARG A 125 37.10 91.18 -18.11
C ARG A 125 37.57 91.64 -19.49
N THR A 126 38.59 92.50 -19.53
CA THR A 126 39.27 92.93 -20.77
C THR A 126 39.89 91.79 -21.59
N SER A 127 40.17 90.63 -20.98
CA SER A 127 40.60 89.43 -21.70
C SER A 127 39.50 88.88 -22.62
N TRP A 128 38.23 89.00 -22.25
CA TRP A 128 37.11 88.53 -23.08
C TRP A 128 36.89 89.43 -24.30
N ASP A 129 37.25 90.72 -24.25
CA ASP A 129 37.19 91.59 -25.43
C ASP A 129 38.20 91.19 -26.50
N LEU A 130 39.41 90.78 -26.11
CA LEU A 130 40.43 90.25 -27.03
C LEU A 130 39.98 88.95 -27.70
N GLU A 131 39.37 88.04 -26.92
CA GLU A 131 38.81 86.79 -27.45
C GLU A 131 37.60 87.04 -28.36
N MET A 132 36.70 87.97 -28.01
CA MET A 132 35.62 88.41 -28.90
C MET A 132 36.15 88.94 -30.23
N ASP A 133 37.22 89.75 -30.22
CA ASP A 133 37.82 90.29 -31.44
C ASP A 133 38.53 89.21 -32.28
N SER A 134 39.10 88.19 -31.65
CA SER A 134 39.60 86.98 -32.33
C SER A 134 38.45 86.23 -33.03
N ILE A 135 37.36 85.95 -32.30
CA ILE A 135 36.19 85.25 -32.82
C ILE A 135 35.49 86.05 -33.94
N ARG A 136 35.47 87.39 -33.86
CA ARG A 136 35.01 88.25 -34.97
C ARG A 136 35.83 88.07 -36.24
N GLN A 137 37.15 87.87 -36.13
CA GLN A 137 37.99 87.58 -37.29
C GLN A 137 37.71 86.19 -37.87
N GLU A 138 37.39 85.20 -37.03
CA GLU A 138 36.94 83.89 -37.50
C GLU A 138 35.57 83.95 -38.18
N CYS A 139 34.60 84.70 -37.62
CA CYS A 139 33.26 84.86 -38.20
C CYS A 139 33.30 85.54 -39.59
N ARG A 140 34.33 86.35 -39.89
CA ARG A 140 34.54 86.89 -41.25
C ARG A 140 34.84 85.83 -42.32
N ARG A 141 35.20 84.60 -41.94
CA ARG A 141 35.39 83.47 -42.87
C ARG A 141 34.06 82.85 -43.32
N GLY A 142 32.95 83.18 -42.66
CA GLY A 142 31.64 82.60 -42.90
C GLY A 142 30.97 82.16 -41.60
N ILE A 143 29.67 82.42 -41.45
CA ILE A 143 28.84 81.87 -40.38
C ILE A 143 27.56 81.25 -40.92
N HIS A 144 26.98 80.32 -40.16
CA HIS A 144 25.74 79.64 -40.51
C HIS A 144 24.55 80.63 -40.69
N PRO A 145 23.62 80.42 -41.64
CA PRO A 145 22.48 81.32 -41.89
C PRO A 145 21.63 81.65 -40.65
N VAL A 146 21.61 80.74 -39.66
CA VAL A 146 20.93 80.94 -38.37
C VAL A 146 21.31 82.23 -37.66
N TRP A 147 22.57 82.66 -37.74
CA TRP A 147 23.07 83.82 -37.02
C TRP A 147 22.61 85.13 -37.65
N GLU A 148 22.53 85.16 -38.98
CA GLU A 148 21.90 86.27 -39.70
C GLU A 148 20.39 86.31 -39.42
N ARG A 149 19.73 85.14 -39.37
CA ARG A 149 18.31 85.06 -39.01
C ARG A 149 18.05 85.54 -37.58
N LEU A 150 18.96 85.23 -36.64
CA LEU A 150 18.94 85.64 -35.24
C LEU A 150 19.15 87.16 -35.10
N ALA A 151 20.08 87.74 -35.86
CA ALA A 151 20.32 89.19 -35.93
C ALA A 151 19.08 89.97 -36.38
N ARG A 152 18.34 89.44 -37.35
CA ARG A 152 17.09 90.05 -37.85
C ARG A 152 15.95 90.00 -36.82
N GLU A 153 15.93 89.03 -35.90
CA GLU A 153 14.88 88.90 -34.87
C GLU A 153 15.22 89.61 -33.54
N SER A 154 16.50 89.89 -33.24
CA SER A 154 16.93 90.53 -31.99
C SER A 154 17.92 91.68 -32.23
N PRO A 155 17.54 92.94 -31.97
CA PRO A 155 18.46 94.09 -32.07
C PRO A 155 19.76 93.92 -31.27
N LEU A 156 19.71 93.24 -30.12
CA LEU A 156 20.88 92.90 -29.30
C LEU A 156 21.99 92.17 -30.08
N LEU A 157 21.63 91.37 -31.09
CA LEU A 157 22.55 90.51 -31.84
C LEU A 157 22.70 90.96 -33.30
N ALA A 158 22.35 92.21 -33.62
CA ALA A 158 22.42 92.77 -34.97
C ALA A 158 23.83 92.69 -35.60
N GLU A 159 24.89 92.69 -34.79
CA GLU A 159 26.29 92.50 -35.23
C GLU A 159 26.48 91.21 -36.03
N MET A 160 25.75 90.14 -35.67
CA MET A 160 25.85 88.84 -36.35
C MET A 160 25.42 88.90 -37.82
N GLY A 161 24.59 89.88 -38.21
CA GLY A 161 24.15 90.08 -39.60
C GLY A 161 25.19 90.76 -40.50
N LEU A 162 26.37 91.14 -39.98
CA LEU A 162 27.45 91.80 -40.74
C LEU A 162 28.47 90.82 -41.34
N PHE A 163 28.39 89.53 -40.99
CA PHE A 163 29.32 88.49 -41.44
C PHE A 163 28.77 87.74 -42.66
N PRO A 164 29.64 87.23 -43.56
CA PRO A 164 29.20 86.45 -44.71
C PRO A 164 28.55 85.12 -44.30
N ILE A 165 27.57 84.67 -45.08
CA ILE A 165 26.81 83.44 -44.81
C ILE A 165 27.45 82.26 -45.57
N VAL A 166 27.57 81.11 -44.90
CA VAL A 166 28.00 79.84 -45.50
C VAL A 166 27.05 78.73 -45.07
N GLU A 167 26.42 78.05 -46.03
CA GLU A 167 25.60 76.86 -45.79
C GLU A 167 26.52 75.63 -45.60
N PRO A 168 26.28 74.79 -44.57
CA PRO A 168 27.12 73.61 -44.31
C PRO A 168 26.72 72.41 -45.18
N GLU A 169 27.68 71.56 -45.52
CA GLU A 169 27.41 70.26 -46.14
C GLU A 169 26.81 69.28 -45.11
N SER A 170 25.69 68.63 -45.45
CA SER A 170 25.02 67.66 -44.58
C SER A 170 25.80 66.33 -44.53
N SER A 171 26.28 65.93 -43.34
CA SER A 171 26.92 64.63 -43.13
C SER A 171 25.91 63.55 -42.74
N PHE A 172 25.75 62.51 -43.57
CA PHE A 172 24.91 61.34 -43.29
C PHE A 172 25.72 60.19 -42.64
N GLY A 173 25.03 59.24 -42.01
CA GLY A 173 25.65 58.03 -41.48
C GLY A 173 26.05 57.02 -42.56
N GLU A 174 26.92 56.07 -42.23
CA GLU A 174 27.29 54.98 -43.13
C GLU A 174 26.14 53.95 -43.23
N ARG A 175 25.72 53.66 -44.47
CA ARG A 175 24.56 52.80 -44.74
C ARG A 175 24.73 51.36 -44.28
N GLY A 176 25.89 50.74 -44.57
CA GLY A 176 26.18 49.35 -44.22
C GLY A 176 26.10 49.04 -42.72
N PRO A 177 26.86 49.73 -41.85
CA PRO A 177 26.81 49.53 -40.41
C PRO A 177 25.42 49.78 -39.78
N TRP A 178 24.61 50.66 -40.38
CA TRP A 178 23.24 50.92 -39.91
C TRP A 178 22.28 49.78 -40.25
N ILE A 179 22.38 49.19 -41.46
CA ILE A 179 21.62 48.00 -41.84
C ILE A 179 22.06 46.79 -41.01
N GLU A 180 23.36 46.55 -40.86
CA GLU A 180 23.85 45.43 -40.05
C GLU A 180 23.42 45.55 -38.58
N GLY A 181 23.45 46.76 -38.01
CA GLY A 181 22.95 47.04 -36.67
C GLY A 181 21.44 46.84 -36.48
N SER A 182 20.66 46.68 -37.56
CA SER A 182 19.21 46.42 -37.50
C SER A 182 18.85 44.93 -37.42
N LYS A 183 19.84 44.02 -37.55
CA LYS A 183 19.68 42.57 -37.34
C LYS A 183 19.56 42.22 -35.85
N ILE A 184 18.45 42.62 -35.27
CA ILE A 184 18.15 42.47 -33.84
C ILE A 184 16.77 41.85 -33.62
N ASP A 185 16.59 41.21 -32.46
CA ASP A 185 15.25 40.95 -31.96
C ASP A 185 14.57 42.29 -31.61
N TYR A 186 13.46 42.61 -32.29
CA TYR A 186 12.65 43.79 -32.01
C TYR A 186 12.06 43.81 -30.59
N SER A 187 12.07 42.67 -29.90
CA SER A 187 11.71 42.55 -28.48
C SER A 187 12.86 42.84 -27.51
N ASP A 188 14.12 42.84 -27.93
CA ASP A 188 15.26 43.25 -27.10
C ASP A 188 15.33 44.78 -27.03
N ASN A 189 14.92 45.31 -25.86
CA ASN A 189 14.87 46.75 -25.61
C ASN A 189 16.25 47.43 -25.69
N ASP A 190 17.33 46.73 -25.28
CA ASP A 190 18.68 47.32 -25.26
C ASP A 190 19.31 47.27 -26.66
N ALA A 191 19.07 46.21 -27.44
CA ALA A 191 19.48 46.16 -28.85
C ALA A 191 18.74 47.22 -29.69
N LEU A 192 17.41 47.30 -29.58
CA LEU A 192 16.60 48.28 -30.30
C LEU A 192 16.99 49.71 -29.92
N ARG A 193 17.22 49.96 -28.63
CA ARG A 193 17.71 51.26 -28.16
C ARG A 193 19.11 51.57 -28.67
N GLY A 194 20.02 50.60 -28.70
CA GLY A 194 21.36 50.77 -29.26
C GLY A 194 21.31 51.19 -30.72
N TRP A 195 20.53 50.49 -31.53
CA TRP A 195 20.32 50.80 -32.94
C TRP A 195 19.73 52.20 -33.19
N LEU A 196 18.70 52.59 -32.42
CA LEU A 196 18.09 53.93 -32.53
C LEU A 196 19.03 55.09 -32.14
N THR A 197 20.22 54.82 -31.59
CA THR A 197 21.25 55.84 -31.34
C THR A 197 22.29 56.00 -32.46
N LEU A 198 22.27 55.13 -33.47
CA LEU A 198 23.10 55.26 -34.66
C LEU A 198 22.64 56.44 -35.54
N VAL A 199 23.58 57.04 -36.27
CA VAL A 199 23.26 58.09 -37.24
C VAL A 199 22.66 57.46 -38.50
N ALA A 200 21.43 57.83 -38.84
CA ALA A 200 20.76 57.31 -40.03
C ALA A 200 21.49 57.73 -41.32
N PRO A 201 21.48 56.88 -42.38
CA PRO A 201 22.08 57.20 -43.68
C PRO A 201 21.24 58.15 -44.54
N PHE A 202 20.07 58.60 -44.06
CA PHE A 202 19.10 59.46 -44.77
C PHE A 202 18.68 60.67 -43.94
N LYS A 203 18.12 61.70 -44.60
CA LYS A 203 17.69 62.94 -43.94
C LYS A 203 16.39 62.75 -43.17
N LEU A 204 16.44 62.92 -41.85
CA LEU A 204 15.27 62.93 -40.96
C LEU A 204 14.82 64.36 -40.66
N SER A 205 13.50 64.59 -40.65
CA SER A 205 12.92 65.86 -40.22
C SER A 205 12.93 66.04 -38.69
N ALA A 206 12.81 67.29 -38.23
CA ALA A 206 12.76 67.60 -36.80
C ALA A 206 11.55 66.95 -36.06
N SER A 207 10.46 66.62 -36.77
CA SER A 207 9.33 65.86 -36.20
C SER A 207 9.68 64.38 -36.03
N GLN A 208 10.31 63.77 -37.04
CA GLN A 208 10.76 62.37 -36.99
C GLN A 208 11.79 62.15 -35.88
N LEU A 209 12.85 62.98 -35.83
CA LEU A 209 13.89 62.89 -34.79
C LEU A 209 13.31 63.04 -33.37
N LYS A 210 12.31 63.89 -33.18
CA LYS A 210 11.61 64.05 -31.90
C LYS A 210 10.84 62.79 -31.50
N THR A 211 10.23 62.10 -32.47
CA THR A 211 9.51 60.84 -32.23
C THR A 211 10.48 59.69 -31.93
N ILE A 212 11.57 59.57 -32.68
CA ILE A 212 12.65 58.59 -32.41
C ILE A 212 13.20 58.80 -30.98
N GLN A 213 13.53 60.03 -30.60
CA GLN A 213 13.97 60.36 -29.23
C GLN A 213 12.90 60.15 -28.14
N LYS A 214 11.62 60.06 -28.50
CA LYS A 214 10.53 59.74 -27.56
C LYS A 214 10.51 58.23 -27.29
N ILE A 215 10.64 57.42 -28.34
CA ILE A 215 10.71 55.95 -28.27
C ILE A 215 12.01 55.51 -27.57
N GLU A 216 13.17 56.07 -27.95
CA GLU A 216 14.49 55.82 -27.34
C GLU A 216 14.51 56.07 -25.82
N LYS A 217 13.72 57.04 -25.34
CA LYS A 217 13.56 57.34 -23.90
C LYS A 217 12.57 56.41 -23.20
N ASP A 218 11.54 55.95 -23.91
CA ASP A 218 10.53 55.02 -23.38
C ASP A 218 11.14 53.62 -23.17
N LEU A 219 12.03 53.21 -24.08
CA LEU A 219 12.90 52.02 -23.99
C LEU A 219 13.82 51.95 -22.76
N ARG A 220 14.00 53.05 -22.01
CA ARG A 220 14.87 53.08 -20.80
C ARG A 220 14.18 52.58 -19.52
N LYS A 221 12.92 52.14 -19.62
CA LYS A 221 12.07 51.66 -18.53
C LYS A 221 11.19 50.51 -19.06
N ASN A 222 9.96 50.35 -18.55
CA ASN A 222 8.95 49.52 -19.20
C ASN A 222 8.38 50.31 -20.41
N PRO A 223 8.65 49.92 -21.65
CA PRO A 223 8.16 50.63 -22.83
C PRO A 223 6.66 50.41 -23.01
N ARG A 224 5.94 51.45 -23.44
CA ARG A 224 4.51 51.42 -23.76
C ARG A 224 4.34 51.22 -25.26
N ARG A 225 4.77 50.03 -25.72
CA ARG A 225 4.81 49.60 -27.13
C ARG A 225 3.50 49.86 -27.87
N ASN A 226 2.36 49.59 -27.22
CA ASN A 226 1.01 49.87 -27.72
C ASN A 226 0.69 51.35 -28.03
N LEU A 227 1.48 52.31 -27.52
CA LEU A 227 1.34 53.73 -27.84
C LEU A 227 2.29 54.17 -28.97
N TRP A 228 3.21 53.32 -29.42
CA TRP A 228 4.24 53.72 -30.38
C TRP A 228 3.66 54.00 -31.76
N GLU A 229 2.67 53.23 -32.23
CA GLU A 229 1.99 53.52 -33.49
C GLU A 229 1.29 54.90 -33.47
N GLU A 230 0.59 55.25 -32.37
CA GLU A 230 0.02 56.58 -32.15
C GLU A 230 1.09 57.68 -32.16
N TRP A 231 2.30 57.39 -31.66
CA TRP A 231 3.40 58.35 -31.64
C TRP A 231 4.10 58.50 -32.99
N MET A 232 4.13 57.43 -33.79
CA MET A 232 4.68 57.43 -35.13
C MET A 232 3.80 58.22 -36.08
N ALA A 233 2.47 58.13 -35.98
CA ALA A 233 1.57 58.87 -36.86
C ALA A 233 1.61 60.41 -36.65
N PRO A 234 1.74 61.24 -37.71
CA PRO A 234 2.03 60.93 -39.12
C PRO A 234 3.52 61.09 -39.47
N SER A 235 4.42 61.18 -38.47
CA SER A 235 5.83 61.56 -38.69
C SER A 235 6.69 60.41 -39.24
N LEU A 236 6.48 59.19 -38.76
CA LEU A 236 7.23 57.97 -39.11
C LEU A 236 6.29 56.94 -39.77
N THR A 237 5.39 57.40 -40.64
CA THR A 237 4.40 56.55 -41.31
C THR A 237 4.40 56.76 -42.82
N GLY A 238 4.50 55.69 -43.60
CA GLY A 238 4.63 55.74 -45.06
C GLY A 238 6.01 56.21 -45.51
N MET A 239 7.07 55.73 -44.88
CA MET A 239 8.46 56.06 -45.24
C MET A 239 8.97 55.19 -46.39
N GLU A 240 9.86 55.73 -47.23
CA GLU A 240 10.38 55.07 -48.44
C GLU A 240 11.88 54.72 -48.30
N GLY A 241 12.33 53.69 -49.04
CA GLY A 241 13.73 53.24 -49.05
C GLY A 241 14.21 52.70 -47.71
N ASP A 242 15.48 52.92 -47.35
CA ASP A 242 16.06 52.48 -46.06
C ASP A 242 15.27 52.99 -44.83
N ALA A 243 14.52 54.08 -44.97
CA ALA A 243 13.68 54.59 -43.89
C ALA A 243 12.48 53.66 -43.59
N ALA A 244 11.97 52.92 -44.57
CA ALA A 244 10.90 51.93 -44.37
C ALA A 244 11.30 50.86 -43.35
N LEU A 245 12.59 50.49 -43.26
CA LEU A 245 13.10 49.54 -42.27
C LEU A 245 12.97 50.06 -40.84
N LEU A 246 13.11 51.38 -40.65
CA LEU A 246 12.88 52.04 -39.35
C LEU A 246 11.39 52.09 -38.97
N GLU A 247 10.49 52.26 -39.94
CA GLU A 247 9.04 52.14 -39.69
C GLU A 247 8.67 50.68 -39.35
N GLY A 248 9.07 49.73 -40.19
CA GLY A 248 8.75 48.30 -40.02
C GLY A 248 9.26 47.70 -38.72
N LEU A 249 10.52 47.96 -38.33
CA LEU A 249 11.07 47.45 -37.07
C LEU A 249 10.37 48.06 -35.83
N LEU A 250 9.97 49.33 -35.89
CA LEU A 250 9.23 49.98 -34.81
C LEU A 250 7.76 49.54 -34.73
N LEU A 251 7.13 49.22 -35.87
CA LEU A 251 5.81 48.59 -35.91
C LEU A 251 5.84 47.16 -35.36
N ALA A 252 6.87 46.37 -35.73
CA ALA A 252 7.09 45.03 -35.18
C ALA A 252 7.26 45.07 -33.65
N ALA A 253 8.09 45.99 -33.15
CA ALA A 253 8.27 46.22 -31.73
C ALA A 253 7.00 46.76 -31.04
N ALA A 254 6.11 47.44 -31.76
CA ALA A 254 4.81 47.91 -31.25
C ALA A 254 3.73 46.82 -31.20
N GLY A 255 3.87 45.75 -32.00
CA GLY A 255 2.83 44.74 -32.22
C GLY A 255 1.69 45.25 -33.11
N SER A 256 2.01 45.96 -34.19
CA SER A 256 1.03 46.52 -35.12
C SER A 256 0.78 45.60 -36.31
N ASP A 257 -0.49 45.40 -36.68
CA ASP A 257 -0.90 44.62 -37.87
C ASP A 257 -0.24 45.12 -39.17
N ARG A 258 0.05 46.43 -39.24
CA ARG A 258 0.66 47.11 -40.40
C ARG A 258 2.13 46.75 -40.63
N THR A 259 2.75 45.99 -39.72
CA THR A 259 4.16 45.60 -39.78
C THR A 259 4.49 44.88 -41.09
N ARG A 260 3.68 43.88 -41.48
CA ARG A 260 3.91 43.08 -42.69
C ARG A 260 3.83 43.93 -43.95
N ASP A 261 2.76 44.72 -44.11
CA ASP A 261 2.55 45.62 -45.24
C ASP A 261 3.77 46.54 -45.50
N VAL A 262 4.39 47.05 -44.42
CA VAL A 262 5.57 47.92 -44.51
C VAL A 262 6.83 47.12 -44.83
N LEU A 263 7.06 45.97 -44.19
CA LEU A 263 8.25 45.15 -44.40
C LEU A 263 8.26 44.46 -45.78
N GLU A 264 7.11 44.02 -46.29
CA GLU A 264 7.00 43.43 -47.64
C GLU A 264 7.30 44.45 -48.76
N GLY A 265 7.08 45.74 -48.50
CA GLY A 265 7.40 46.82 -49.44
C GLY A 265 8.88 47.22 -49.51
N ILE A 266 9.79 46.54 -48.79
CA ILE A 266 11.21 46.91 -48.71
C ILE A 266 12.06 46.13 -49.72
N GLU A 267 12.55 46.83 -50.74
CA GLU A 267 13.46 46.29 -51.76
C GLU A 267 14.94 46.71 -51.55
N GLY A 268 15.86 46.04 -52.25
CA GLY A 268 17.30 46.35 -52.23
C GLY A 268 18.03 45.82 -51.01
N ASP A 269 19.12 46.47 -50.60
CA ASP A 269 20.04 45.98 -49.55
C ASP A 269 19.40 45.80 -48.16
N CYS A 270 18.22 46.36 -47.92
CA CYS A 270 17.44 46.15 -46.68
C CYS A 270 16.54 44.90 -46.72
N ALA A 271 16.34 44.28 -47.89
CA ALA A 271 15.38 43.19 -48.07
C ALA A 271 15.71 41.92 -47.26
N GLU A 272 17.00 41.61 -47.05
CA GLU A 272 17.44 40.46 -46.25
C GLU A 272 17.04 40.59 -44.77
N VAL A 273 17.16 41.80 -44.21
CA VAL A 273 16.72 42.07 -42.83
C VAL A 273 15.19 42.11 -42.76
N SER A 274 14.54 42.75 -43.74
CA SER A 274 13.08 42.84 -43.79
C SER A 274 12.40 41.47 -43.85
N THR A 275 12.89 40.57 -44.71
CA THR A 275 12.41 39.19 -44.79
C THR A 275 12.65 38.42 -43.48
N GLY A 276 13.82 38.56 -42.85
CA GLY A 276 14.08 37.98 -41.53
C GLY A 276 13.13 38.47 -40.44
N LEU A 277 12.83 39.77 -40.41
CA LEU A 277 11.87 40.35 -39.47
C LEU A 277 10.44 39.84 -39.73
N ASN A 278 10.01 39.72 -40.99
CA ASN A 278 8.72 39.12 -41.35
C ASN A 278 8.62 37.65 -40.94
N THR A 279 9.69 36.86 -41.06
CA THR A 279 9.74 35.49 -40.52
C THR A 279 9.57 35.48 -39.00
N LEU A 280 10.32 36.34 -38.27
CA LEU A 280 10.25 36.41 -36.80
C LEU A 280 8.85 36.84 -36.30
N VAL A 281 8.22 37.80 -36.97
CA VAL A 281 6.84 38.24 -36.68
C VAL A 281 5.85 37.10 -36.93
N SER A 282 5.96 36.41 -38.06
CA SER A 282 5.03 35.32 -38.43
C SER A 282 5.12 34.11 -37.50
N LEU A 283 6.33 33.75 -37.06
CA LEU A 283 6.55 32.72 -36.05
C LEU A 283 5.82 33.07 -34.74
N ARG A 284 6.03 34.29 -34.23
CA ARG A 284 5.47 34.78 -32.95
C ARG A 284 3.96 35.01 -32.96
N GLU A 285 3.39 35.37 -34.10
CA GLU A 285 1.95 35.56 -34.26
C GLU A 285 1.19 34.24 -34.55
N GLY A 286 1.88 33.10 -34.64
CA GLY A 286 1.25 31.80 -34.88
C GLY A 286 0.79 31.59 -36.33
N VAL A 287 1.34 32.34 -37.29
CA VAL A 287 1.01 32.20 -38.72
C VAL A 287 1.79 31.02 -39.33
N ASP A 288 1.21 30.35 -40.32
CA ASP A 288 1.88 29.29 -41.08
C ASP A 288 3.11 29.84 -41.82
N CYS A 289 4.25 29.21 -41.63
CA CYS A 289 5.50 29.52 -42.31
C CYS A 289 6.34 28.26 -42.49
N ASP A 290 7.24 28.26 -43.48
CA ASP A 290 8.20 27.16 -43.66
C ASP A 290 9.19 27.11 -42.49
N TRP A 291 9.11 26.03 -41.72
CA TRP A 291 9.92 25.78 -40.54
C TRP A 291 11.42 25.69 -40.85
N ASN A 292 11.79 25.18 -42.04
CA ASN A 292 13.18 25.06 -42.45
C ASN A 292 13.83 26.44 -42.60
N LEU A 293 13.09 27.44 -43.11
CA LEU A 293 13.58 28.83 -43.21
C LEU A 293 13.89 29.46 -41.85
N ALA A 294 13.31 28.92 -40.76
CA ALA A 294 13.62 29.36 -39.41
C ALA A 294 14.84 28.65 -38.82
N VAL A 295 14.90 27.31 -38.94
CA VAL A 295 15.96 26.49 -38.33
C VAL A 295 17.29 26.56 -39.10
N GLU A 296 17.24 26.56 -40.44
CA GLU A 296 18.43 26.66 -41.31
C GLU A 296 19.01 28.09 -41.40
N LYS A 297 18.42 29.08 -40.71
CA LYS A 297 18.82 30.49 -40.81
C LYS A 297 20.30 30.68 -40.45
N VAL A 298 21.11 31.03 -41.44
CA VAL A 298 22.57 31.23 -41.27
C VAL A 298 22.86 32.66 -40.79
N GLY A 299 23.32 32.80 -39.54
CA GLY A 299 23.80 34.06 -38.98
C GLY A 299 24.02 33.96 -37.45
N GLU A 300 25.11 34.56 -36.96
CA GLU A 300 25.39 34.70 -35.51
C GLU A 300 24.76 35.98 -34.91
N ASP A 301 24.00 36.72 -35.71
CA ASP A 301 23.33 37.94 -35.27
C ASP A 301 22.10 37.65 -34.38
N LYS A 302 21.60 38.70 -33.71
CA LYS A 302 20.49 38.60 -32.75
C LYS A 302 19.15 38.29 -33.42
N LEU A 303 18.94 38.69 -34.68
CA LEU A 303 17.72 38.39 -35.42
C LEU A 303 17.70 36.92 -35.87
N SER A 304 18.80 36.42 -36.45
CA SER A 304 18.94 35.00 -36.84
C SER A 304 18.81 34.07 -35.63
N SER A 305 19.41 34.43 -34.48
CA SER A 305 19.27 33.68 -33.23
C SER A 305 17.82 33.64 -32.72
N ALA A 306 17.09 34.76 -32.79
CA ALA A 306 15.69 34.83 -32.39
C ALA A 306 14.78 34.03 -33.35
N ILE A 307 15.03 34.07 -34.65
CA ILE A 307 14.30 33.29 -35.66
C ILE A 307 14.44 31.78 -35.38
N LYS A 308 15.67 31.29 -35.13
CA LYS A 308 15.90 29.89 -34.76
C LYS A 308 15.14 29.49 -33.49
N MET A 309 15.24 30.31 -32.43
CA MET A 309 14.55 30.07 -31.16
C MET A 309 13.02 29.94 -31.33
N GLU A 310 12.38 30.91 -31.99
CA GLU A 310 10.93 30.89 -32.19
C GLU A 310 10.49 29.75 -33.13
N GLY A 311 11.31 29.40 -34.12
CA GLY A 311 11.12 28.22 -34.98
C GLY A 311 11.09 26.90 -34.19
N TRP A 312 11.97 26.76 -33.21
CA TRP A 312 11.99 25.61 -32.30
C TRP A 312 10.86 25.61 -31.26
N LEU A 313 10.23 26.76 -30.97
CA LEU A 313 9.05 26.84 -30.09
C LEU A 313 7.72 26.49 -30.80
N ARG A 314 7.66 26.64 -32.13
CA ARG A 314 6.50 26.26 -32.97
C ARG A 314 6.41 24.75 -33.20
N VAL A 315 6.08 24.01 -32.14
CA VAL A 315 5.90 22.54 -32.16
C VAL A 315 4.84 22.04 -33.12
N ASP A 316 3.95 22.90 -33.60
CA ASP A 316 2.94 22.62 -34.62
C ASP A 316 3.54 22.44 -36.02
N LEU A 317 4.64 23.13 -36.32
CA LEU A 317 5.31 23.11 -37.64
C LEU A 317 6.38 22.02 -37.78
N TYR A 318 6.58 21.17 -36.77
CA TYR A 318 7.59 20.11 -36.81
C TYR A 318 7.25 19.06 -37.89
N PRO A 319 8.26 18.56 -38.63
CA PRO A 319 8.07 17.46 -39.58
C PRO A 319 7.62 16.16 -38.89
N GLU A 320 7.07 15.22 -39.68
CA GLU A 320 6.66 13.90 -39.18
C GLU A 320 7.86 13.04 -38.74
N GLU A 321 9.01 13.20 -39.43
CA GLU A 321 10.29 12.57 -39.09
C GLU A 321 11.37 13.65 -38.93
N MET A 322 12.18 13.54 -37.87
CA MET A 322 13.25 14.50 -37.55
C MET A 322 14.51 13.73 -37.12
N PRO A 323 15.68 13.95 -37.75
CA PRO A 323 16.93 13.31 -37.34
C PRO A 323 17.35 13.68 -35.91
N LEU A 324 17.95 12.73 -35.18
CA LEU A 324 18.45 12.97 -33.82
C LEU A 324 19.40 14.17 -33.73
N ASP A 325 20.36 14.27 -34.64
CA ASP A 325 21.33 15.37 -34.67
C ASP A 325 20.64 16.75 -34.72
N LEU A 326 19.57 16.85 -35.52
CA LEU A 326 18.79 18.08 -35.69
C LEU A 326 17.94 18.38 -34.44
N ALA A 327 17.33 17.36 -33.84
CA ALA A 327 16.58 17.51 -32.58
C ALA A 327 17.50 17.94 -31.42
N MET A 328 18.72 17.40 -31.37
CA MET A 328 19.74 17.77 -30.38
C MET A 328 20.31 19.17 -30.60
N GLU A 329 20.47 19.63 -31.86
CA GLU A 329 20.76 21.04 -32.16
C GLU A 329 19.66 21.94 -31.57
N GLY A 330 18.39 21.63 -31.83
CA GLY A 330 17.24 22.36 -31.29
C GLY A 330 17.20 22.40 -29.76
N ILE A 331 17.45 21.28 -29.09
CA ILE A 331 17.56 21.23 -27.63
C ILE A 331 18.69 22.14 -27.12
N SER A 332 19.88 22.09 -27.74
CA SER A 332 21.02 22.92 -27.31
C SER A 332 20.74 24.42 -27.44
N ILE A 333 20.03 24.82 -28.50
CA ILE A 333 19.59 26.19 -28.74
C ILE A 333 18.61 26.63 -27.63
N ILE A 334 17.58 25.83 -27.33
CA ILE A 334 16.58 26.16 -26.29
C ILE A 334 17.18 26.16 -24.87
N GLU A 335 18.01 25.17 -24.52
CA GLU A 335 18.68 25.09 -23.22
C GLU A 335 19.56 26.33 -22.96
N SER A 336 20.19 26.89 -23.99
CA SER A 336 21.07 28.07 -23.87
C SER A 336 20.36 29.39 -23.55
N VAL A 337 19.04 29.49 -23.82
CA VAL A 337 18.27 30.75 -23.71
C VAL A 337 17.13 30.67 -22.69
N SER A 338 16.32 29.60 -22.71
CA SER A 338 15.08 29.50 -21.92
C SER A 338 15.05 28.33 -20.94
N GLY A 339 15.80 27.25 -21.21
CA GLY A 339 15.87 26.06 -20.36
C GLY A 339 14.63 25.15 -20.36
N VAL A 340 13.52 25.54 -21.01
CA VAL A 340 12.27 24.76 -21.02
C VAL A 340 12.06 24.11 -22.39
N ILE A 341 12.42 22.83 -22.49
CA ILE A 341 12.30 22.03 -23.72
C ILE A 341 10.82 21.65 -23.97
N PRO A 342 10.24 21.98 -25.14
CA PRO A 342 8.88 21.58 -25.49
C PRO A 342 8.70 20.05 -25.48
N ASN A 343 7.55 19.56 -24.99
CA ASN A 343 7.32 18.12 -24.82
C ASN A 343 7.48 17.33 -26.14
N ARG A 344 6.99 17.87 -27.28
CA ARG A 344 7.13 17.19 -28.59
C ARG A 344 8.60 17.02 -28.99
N LEU A 345 9.44 18.03 -28.74
CA LEU A 345 10.89 17.94 -29.02
C LEU A 345 11.59 16.95 -28.10
N ALA A 346 11.23 16.95 -26.81
CA ALA A 346 11.79 16.02 -25.83
C ALA A 346 11.48 14.56 -26.19
N TRP A 347 10.26 14.24 -26.64
CA TRP A 347 9.89 12.90 -27.09
C TRP A 347 10.61 12.49 -28.38
N ILE A 348 10.73 13.38 -29.37
CA ILE A 348 11.48 13.12 -30.62
C ILE A 348 12.97 12.85 -30.34
N ALA A 349 13.60 13.65 -29.48
CA ALA A 349 14.98 13.42 -29.09
C ALA A 349 15.15 12.10 -28.30
N SER A 350 14.19 11.79 -27.42
CA SER A 350 14.16 10.51 -26.70
C SER A 350 14.01 9.31 -27.62
N GLU A 351 13.20 9.40 -28.68
CA GLU A 351 13.04 8.37 -29.72
C GLU A 351 14.41 8.05 -30.36
N GLY A 352 15.08 9.06 -30.90
CA GLY A 352 16.40 8.90 -31.54
C GLY A 352 17.50 8.45 -30.56
N LEU A 353 17.48 8.91 -29.30
CA LEU A 353 18.44 8.48 -28.27
C LEU A 353 18.25 7.01 -27.86
N VAL A 354 17.02 6.50 -27.85
CA VAL A 354 16.78 5.07 -27.64
C VAL A 354 17.23 4.25 -28.84
N GLU A 355 16.98 4.71 -30.07
CA GLU A 355 17.49 4.06 -31.28
C GLU A 355 19.03 4.03 -31.36
N SER A 356 19.72 5.02 -30.76
CA SER A 356 21.19 5.04 -30.66
C SER A 356 21.76 4.34 -29.42
N GLY A 357 20.92 3.86 -28.49
CA GLY A 357 21.33 3.17 -27.27
C GLY A 357 21.72 4.07 -26.08
N GLU A 358 21.42 5.37 -26.13
CA GLU A 358 21.70 6.35 -25.06
C GLU A 358 20.52 6.53 -24.09
N LEU A 359 20.12 5.44 -23.42
CA LEU A 359 18.95 5.40 -22.52
C LEU A 359 18.94 6.47 -21.41
N THR A 360 20.10 6.72 -20.77
CA THR A 360 20.19 7.67 -19.66
C THR A 360 20.04 9.13 -20.13
N SER A 361 20.52 9.43 -21.33
CA SER A 361 20.28 10.71 -22.02
C SER A 361 18.78 10.85 -22.35
N ALA A 362 18.14 9.80 -22.86
CA ALA A 362 16.71 9.77 -23.17
C ALA A 362 15.82 10.02 -21.93
N LEU A 363 16.10 9.33 -20.81
CA LEU A 363 15.36 9.49 -19.54
C LEU A 363 15.28 10.95 -19.08
N LYS A 364 16.42 11.66 -19.09
CA LYS A 364 16.54 13.07 -18.67
C LYS A 364 15.50 13.98 -19.34
N TYR A 365 15.12 13.69 -20.59
CA TYR A 365 14.21 14.52 -21.36
C TYR A 365 12.73 14.19 -21.15
N ILE A 366 12.38 12.95 -20.79
CA ILE A 366 10.98 12.50 -20.67
C ILE A 366 10.47 12.37 -19.23
N GLU A 367 11.36 12.37 -18.24
CA GLU A 367 10.98 12.25 -16.82
C GLU A 367 9.93 13.32 -16.41
N GLY A 368 8.80 12.88 -15.85
CA GLY A 368 7.71 13.75 -15.42
C GLY A 368 6.84 14.33 -16.54
N LYS A 369 7.03 13.94 -17.81
CA LYS A 369 6.18 14.35 -18.94
C LYS A 369 5.15 13.25 -19.26
N PRO A 370 3.86 13.58 -19.44
CA PRO A 370 2.84 12.58 -19.74
C PRO A 370 3.03 11.99 -21.14
N VAL A 371 2.82 10.68 -21.25
CA VAL A 371 2.72 9.96 -22.53
C VAL A 371 1.44 10.37 -23.26
N LYS A 372 1.50 10.60 -24.57
CA LYS A 372 0.36 11.10 -25.38
C LYS A 372 0.06 10.33 -26.65
N ASP A 373 0.92 9.39 -27.04
CA ASP A 373 0.78 8.64 -28.29
C ASP A 373 1.41 7.25 -28.19
N LEU A 374 1.15 6.43 -29.22
CA LEU A 374 1.68 5.08 -29.36
C LEU A 374 3.23 5.05 -29.36
N LYS A 375 3.86 6.10 -29.90
CA LYS A 375 5.33 6.23 -29.95
C LYS A 375 5.91 6.40 -28.55
N GLY A 376 5.44 7.39 -27.79
CA GLY A 376 5.87 7.63 -26.41
C GLY A 376 5.64 6.42 -25.51
N LEU A 377 4.51 5.72 -25.67
CA LEU A 377 4.24 4.49 -24.92
C LEU A 377 5.25 3.38 -25.24
N LYS A 378 5.56 3.15 -26.53
CA LYS A 378 6.59 2.18 -26.93
C LYS A 378 7.97 2.56 -26.39
N ILE A 379 8.37 3.83 -26.48
CA ILE A 379 9.64 4.32 -25.93
C ILE A 379 9.73 4.00 -24.43
N CYS A 380 8.71 4.35 -23.64
CA CYS A 380 8.69 4.02 -22.21
C CYS A 380 8.78 2.52 -21.93
N LEU A 381 8.03 1.68 -22.66
CA LEU A 381 8.04 0.23 -22.47
C LEU A 381 9.40 -0.41 -22.84
N THR A 382 10.03 0.04 -23.93
CA THR A 382 11.38 -0.41 -24.32
C THR A 382 12.41 0.00 -23.27
N MET A 383 12.33 1.22 -22.74
CA MET A 383 13.26 1.67 -21.71
C MET A 383 13.07 0.93 -20.37
N ILE A 384 11.83 0.56 -20.01
CA ILE A 384 11.54 -0.28 -18.84
C ILE A 384 12.16 -1.68 -18.97
N SER A 385 12.24 -2.25 -20.18
CA SER A 385 12.83 -3.58 -20.39
C SER A 385 14.35 -3.59 -20.24
N GLU A 386 15.01 -2.44 -20.47
CA GLU A 386 16.48 -2.31 -20.37
C GLU A 386 16.95 -1.73 -19.02
N ASP A 387 16.20 -0.80 -18.39
CA ASP A 387 16.42 -0.35 -16.99
C ASP A 387 15.10 0.00 -16.29
N SER A 388 14.67 -0.89 -15.39
CA SER A 388 13.42 -0.77 -14.64
C SER A 388 13.44 0.29 -13.52
N THR A 389 14.60 0.89 -13.21
CA THR A 389 14.78 1.72 -12.00
C THR A 389 14.60 3.23 -12.22
N GLY A 390 14.56 3.70 -13.48
CA GLY A 390 14.59 5.12 -13.81
C GLY A 390 13.27 5.78 -14.22
N ILE A 391 12.21 5.02 -14.54
CA ILE A 391 10.97 5.58 -15.12
C ILE A 391 9.87 5.76 -14.08
N SER A 392 9.42 7.01 -13.92
CA SER A 392 8.22 7.31 -13.12
C SER A 392 6.97 6.74 -13.80
N LEU A 393 6.42 5.68 -13.22
CA LEU A 393 5.17 5.05 -13.66
C LEU A 393 3.99 6.04 -13.67
N GLU A 394 3.99 7.05 -12.81
CA GLU A 394 2.99 8.12 -12.78
C GLU A 394 2.92 8.90 -14.11
N SER A 395 4.05 9.02 -14.83
CA SER A 395 4.11 9.72 -16.13
C SER A 395 3.40 8.94 -17.24
N ILE A 396 3.40 7.60 -17.15
CA ILE A 396 2.63 6.72 -18.03
C ILE A 396 1.17 6.74 -17.61
N VAL A 397 0.87 6.45 -16.34
CA VAL A 397 -0.49 6.32 -15.80
C VAL A 397 -1.31 7.60 -15.96
N SER A 398 -0.71 8.78 -15.74
CA SER A 398 -1.39 10.06 -15.95
C SER A 398 -1.72 10.34 -17.42
N GLY A 399 -0.90 9.83 -18.35
CA GLY A 399 -1.12 9.94 -19.80
C GLY A 399 -2.18 8.99 -20.35
N LEU A 400 -2.43 7.83 -19.72
CA LEU A 400 -3.32 6.79 -20.25
C LEU A 400 -4.74 7.28 -20.60
N ASN A 401 -5.28 8.27 -19.89
CA ASN A 401 -6.63 8.82 -20.18
C ASN A 401 -6.70 9.61 -21.50
N ASP A 402 -5.57 10.13 -22.00
CA ASP A 402 -5.49 10.87 -23.27
C ASP A 402 -5.21 9.93 -24.47
N LEU A 403 -4.97 8.63 -24.23
CA LEU A 403 -4.61 7.63 -25.25
C LEU A 403 -5.84 6.97 -25.91
N ASP A 404 -5.65 6.44 -27.12
CA ASP A 404 -6.68 5.69 -27.84
C ASP A 404 -6.79 4.21 -27.40
N GLU A 405 -7.83 3.53 -27.89
CA GLU A 405 -8.07 2.10 -27.60
C GLU A 405 -6.88 1.20 -27.99
N GLU A 406 -6.13 1.53 -29.04
CA GLU A 406 -5.01 0.71 -29.52
C GLU A 406 -3.81 0.83 -28.57
N CYS A 407 -3.49 2.05 -28.13
CA CYS A 407 -2.50 2.33 -27.11
C CYS A 407 -2.86 1.70 -25.77
N LEU A 408 -4.13 1.77 -25.34
CA LEU A 408 -4.59 1.13 -24.10
C LEU A 408 -4.46 -0.41 -24.15
N ARG A 409 -4.77 -1.03 -25.30
CA ARG A 409 -4.58 -2.48 -25.51
C ARG A 409 -3.11 -2.87 -25.57
N LEU A 410 -2.24 -2.03 -26.14
CA LEU A 410 -0.80 -2.22 -26.06
C LEU A 410 -0.31 -2.14 -24.60
N ALA A 411 -0.72 -1.12 -23.85
CA ALA A 411 -0.39 -0.97 -22.43
C ALA A 411 -0.89 -2.16 -21.58
N LEU A 412 -2.02 -2.76 -21.94
CA LEU A 412 -2.55 -3.96 -21.31
C LEU A 412 -1.73 -5.21 -21.65
N SER A 413 -1.36 -5.42 -22.92
CA SER A 413 -0.83 -6.71 -23.44
C SER A 413 0.70 -6.79 -23.60
N HIS A 414 1.43 -5.66 -23.60
CA HIS A 414 2.88 -5.67 -23.83
C HIS A 414 3.65 -6.42 -22.73
N PRO A 415 4.66 -7.26 -23.05
CA PRO A 415 5.40 -8.03 -22.04
C PRO A 415 6.01 -7.18 -20.93
N ASP A 416 6.65 -6.08 -21.31
CA ASP A 416 7.37 -5.19 -20.38
C ASP A 416 6.46 -4.17 -19.66
N SER A 417 5.13 -4.27 -19.82
CA SER A 417 4.20 -3.38 -19.14
C SER A 417 4.11 -3.69 -17.64
N PRO A 418 4.38 -2.72 -16.74
CA PRO A 418 4.25 -2.92 -15.29
C PRO A 418 2.80 -3.13 -14.86
N SER A 419 2.59 -3.91 -13.79
CA SER A 419 1.29 -4.18 -13.17
C SER A 419 0.40 -2.94 -13.03
N LEU A 420 0.94 -1.86 -12.45
CA LEU A 420 0.19 -0.60 -12.27
C LEU A 420 -0.32 0.00 -13.58
N VAL A 421 0.46 -0.11 -14.66
CA VAL A 421 0.08 0.39 -16.00
C VAL A 421 -1.00 -0.50 -16.61
N ARG A 422 -0.86 -1.83 -16.53
CA ARG A 422 -1.87 -2.80 -17.00
C ARG A 422 -3.21 -2.61 -16.29
N THR A 423 -3.19 -2.53 -14.96
CA THR A 423 -4.41 -2.40 -14.14
C THR A 423 -5.08 -1.05 -14.36
N SER A 424 -4.31 0.03 -14.58
CA SER A 424 -4.85 1.32 -14.99
C SER A 424 -5.48 1.28 -16.39
N ALA A 425 -4.81 0.67 -17.37
CA ALA A 425 -5.33 0.53 -18.73
C ALA A 425 -6.59 -0.36 -18.79
N ALA A 426 -6.62 -1.46 -18.03
CA ALA A 426 -7.78 -2.33 -17.88
C ALA A 426 -8.99 -1.59 -17.29
N ASN A 427 -8.78 -0.76 -16.25
CA ASN A 427 -9.85 0.06 -15.68
C ASN A 427 -10.41 1.08 -16.68
N ILE A 428 -9.56 1.71 -17.50
CA ILE A 428 -10.01 2.64 -18.54
C ILE A 428 -10.80 1.89 -19.62
N LEU A 429 -10.29 0.76 -20.12
CA LEU A 429 -10.97 -0.08 -21.11
C LEU A 429 -12.32 -0.61 -20.61
N SER A 430 -12.39 -1.06 -19.35
CA SER A 430 -13.63 -1.53 -18.73
C SER A 430 -14.69 -0.41 -18.62
N ASN A 431 -14.26 0.82 -18.31
CA ASN A 431 -15.14 2.00 -18.30
C ASN A 431 -15.61 2.43 -19.71
N ILE A 432 -14.88 2.07 -20.77
CA ILE A 432 -15.28 2.31 -22.17
C ILE A 432 -16.33 1.27 -22.61
N ASP A 433 -16.01 -0.02 -22.50
CA ASP A 433 -16.92 -1.13 -22.81
C ASP A 433 -16.46 -2.42 -22.11
N GLN A 434 -16.93 -2.61 -20.87
CA GLN A 434 -16.65 -3.78 -20.04
C GLN A 434 -16.81 -5.10 -20.82
N ILE A 435 -17.90 -5.28 -21.56
CA ILE A 435 -18.23 -6.54 -22.23
C ILE A 435 -17.21 -6.84 -23.35
N ARG A 436 -16.81 -5.81 -24.12
CA ARG A 436 -15.90 -5.96 -25.26
C ARG A 436 -14.47 -6.34 -24.86
N TYR A 437 -13.98 -5.86 -23.71
CA TYR A 437 -12.58 -6.08 -23.29
C TYR A 437 -12.39 -7.09 -22.15
N THR A 438 -13.45 -7.58 -21.50
CA THR A 438 -13.32 -8.48 -20.33
C THR A 438 -12.43 -9.70 -20.60
N ASP A 439 -12.62 -10.43 -21.69
CA ASP A 439 -11.77 -11.60 -22.02
C ASP A 439 -10.29 -11.21 -22.23
N GLU A 440 -10.03 -10.08 -22.89
CA GLU A 440 -8.68 -9.58 -23.15
C GLU A 440 -7.97 -9.13 -21.86
N ILE A 441 -8.71 -8.48 -20.96
CA ILE A 441 -8.22 -8.07 -19.64
C ILE A 441 -7.91 -9.29 -18.76
N ILE A 442 -8.86 -10.22 -18.61
CA ILE A 442 -8.65 -11.47 -17.84
C ILE A 442 -7.48 -12.26 -18.43
N SER A 443 -7.41 -12.38 -19.76
CA SER A 443 -6.34 -13.11 -20.46
C SER A 443 -4.97 -12.45 -20.27
N SER A 444 -4.88 -11.11 -20.31
CA SER A 444 -3.64 -10.39 -20.00
C SER A 444 -3.22 -10.58 -18.53
N PHE A 445 -4.13 -10.30 -17.58
CA PHE A 445 -3.83 -10.46 -16.16
C PHE A 445 -3.41 -11.88 -15.80
N THR A 446 -3.99 -12.88 -16.48
CA THR A 446 -3.54 -14.28 -16.38
C THR A 446 -2.12 -14.42 -16.92
N MET A 447 -1.89 -14.11 -18.21
CA MET A 447 -0.58 -14.29 -18.88
C MET A 447 0.59 -13.66 -18.12
N PHE A 448 0.37 -12.50 -17.50
CA PHE A 448 1.41 -11.72 -16.82
C PHE A 448 1.36 -11.81 -15.28
N ALA A 449 0.57 -12.76 -14.73
CA ALA A 449 0.47 -13.05 -13.30
C ALA A 449 0.05 -11.86 -12.41
N GLU A 450 -0.83 -10.99 -12.92
CA GLU A 450 -1.47 -9.91 -12.17
C GLU A 450 -2.67 -10.46 -11.37
N ILE A 451 -2.34 -11.26 -10.34
CA ILE A 451 -3.33 -12.09 -9.64
C ILE A 451 -4.39 -11.24 -8.92
N LYS A 452 -4.05 -10.05 -8.42
CA LYS A 452 -4.98 -9.14 -7.76
C LYS A 452 -6.09 -8.69 -8.72
N GLY A 453 -5.72 -8.02 -9.81
CA GLY A 453 -6.67 -7.53 -10.82
C GLY A 453 -7.48 -8.65 -11.46
N LEU A 454 -6.87 -9.84 -11.66
CA LEU A 454 -7.60 -11.04 -12.07
C LEU A 454 -8.67 -11.46 -11.06
N THR A 455 -8.32 -11.44 -9.77
CA THR A 455 -9.22 -11.88 -8.69
C THR A 455 -10.38 -10.92 -8.47
N ASP A 456 -10.12 -9.61 -8.49
CA ASP A 456 -11.16 -8.59 -8.33
C ASP A 456 -12.25 -8.74 -9.41
N LEU A 457 -11.85 -8.86 -10.68
CA LEU A 457 -12.78 -9.09 -11.80
C LEU A 457 -13.56 -10.40 -11.69
N LEU A 458 -12.89 -11.51 -11.35
CA LEU A 458 -13.53 -12.83 -11.27
C LEU A 458 -14.48 -12.95 -10.07
N ILE A 459 -14.24 -12.23 -8.97
CA ILE A 459 -15.13 -12.27 -7.80
C ILE A 459 -16.44 -11.51 -8.04
N GLU A 460 -16.44 -10.43 -8.82
CA GLU A 460 -17.63 -9.58 -9.01
C GLU A 460 -18.74 -10.28 -9.80
N GLU A 461 -18.40 -11.11 -10.79
CA GLU A 461 -19.39 -11.76 -11.66
C GLU A 461 -19.37 -13.29 -11.64
N VAL A 462 -20.48 -13.89 -11.19
CA VAL A 462 -20.74 -15.35 -11.24
C VAL A 462 -20.67 -15.90 -12.67
N SER A 463 -20.96 -15.08 -13.69
CA SER A 463 -20.77 -15.38 -15.11
C SER A 463 -19.33 -15.79 -15.43
N LEU A 464 -18.38 -14.96 -14.97
CA LEU A 464 -16.95 -15.12 -15.24
C LEU A 464 -16.37 -16.32 -14.46
N GLN A 465 -16.88 -16.57 -13.25
CA GLN A 465 -16.49 -17.72 -12.43
C GLN A 465 -16.80 -19.06 -13.11
N ARG A 466 -17.91 -19.12 -13.86
CA ARG A 466 -18.30 -20.31 -14.66
C ARG A 466 -17.54 -20.41 -15.98
N ALA A 467 -17.23 -19.27 -16.60
CA ALA A 467 -16.51 -19.23 -17.87
C ALA A 467 -15.01 -19.54 -17.73
N TYR A 468 -14.37 -19.12 -16.63
CA TYR A 468 -12.93 -19.25 -16.42
C TYR A 468 -12.56 -19.98 -15.12
N PRO A 469 -13.07 -21.21 -14.85
CA PRO A 469 -12.92 -21.84 -13.54
C PRO A 469 -11.46 -22.13 -13.16
N PHE A 470 -10.60 -22.45 -14.13
CA PHE A 470 -9.15 -22.60 -13.88
C PHE A 470 -8.47 -21.30 -13.47
N ARG A 471 -8.92 -20.14 -13.96
CA ARG A 471 -8.40 -18.82 -13.57
C ARG A 471 -8.87 -18.43 -12.16
N VAL A 472 -10.09 -18.81 -11.77
CA VAL A 472 -10.56 -18.68 -10.37
C VAL A 472 -9.73 -19.54 -9.42
N MET A 473 -9.41 -20.78 -9.80
CA MET A 473 -8.53 -21.65 -8.99
C MET A 473 -7.08 -21.14 -8.94
N LEU A 474 -6.56 -20.58 -10.03
CA LEU A 474 -5.27 -19.86 -10.04
C LEU A 474 -5.28 -18.71 -9.01
N SER A 475 -6.30 -17.85 -9.04
CA SER A 475 -6.51 -16.79 -8.05
C SER A 475 -6.57 -17.32 -6.63
N TRP A 476 -7.29 -18.42 -6.39
CA TRP A 476 -7.40 -19.05 -5.06
C TRP A 476 -6.04 -19.48 -4.48
N HIS A 477 -5.15 -20.08 -5.28
CA HIS A 477 -3.85 -20.55 -4.78
C HIS A 477 -2.77 -19.48 -4.78
N LEU A 478 -2.83 -18.49 -5.67
CA LEU A 478 -1.78 -17.49 -5.88
C LEU A 478 -2.06 -16.08 -5.33
N ILE A 479 -3.29 -15.76 -4.89
CA ILE A 479 -3.54 -14.44 -4.29
C ILE A 479 -2.70 -14.29 -3.01
N THR A 480 -2.00 -13.16 -2.91
CA THR A 480 -1.20 -12.82 -1.75
C THR A 480 -2.12 -12.54 -0.56
N ALA A 481 -1.62 -12.76 0.65
CA ALA A 481 -2.44 -12.70 1.85
C ALA A 481 -2.97 -11.28 2.11
N ASP A 482 -2.14 -10.25 1.86
CA ASP A 482 -2.47 -8.83 1.97
C ASP A 482 -3.58 -8.40 1.00
N ASP A 483 -3.49 -8.80 -0.27
CA ASP A 483 -4.53 -8.53 -1.27
C ASP A 483 -5.84 -9.26 -0.98
N SER A 484 -5.80 -10.35 -0.22
CA SER A 484 -6.99 -11.16 0.12
C SER A 484 -7.82 -10.64 1.31
N VAL A 485 -7.33 -9.63 2.03
CA VAL A 485 -7.98 -9.10 3.25
C VAL A 485 -9.39 -8.61 2.92
N GLY A 486 -10.40 -9.16 3.59
CA GLY A 486 -11.81 -8.88 3.34
C GLY A 486 -12.45 -9.57 2.11
N LEU A 487 -11.66 -10.22 1.24
CA LEU A 487 -12.17 -10.95 0.05
C LEU A 487 -12.36 -12.46 0.29
N SER A 488 -11.77 -13.01 1.34
CA SER A 488 -11.75 -14.46 1.66
C SER A 488 -13.08 -15.21 1.50
N SER A 489 -14.21 -14.65 1.95
CA SER A 489 -15.53 -15.31 1.84
C SER A 489 -16.03 -15.35 0.40
N LYS A 490 -15.97 -14.21 -0.31
CA LYS A 490 -16.37 -14.13 -1.72
C LYS A 490 -15.52 -15.03 -2.61
N LEU A 491 -14.22 -15.16 -2.32
CA LEU A 491 -13.32 -16.02 -3.08
C LEU A 491 -13.59 -17.52 -2.83
N LEU A 492 -13.99 -17.90 -1.62
CA LEU A 492 -14.50 -19.26 -1.33
C LEU A 492 -15.78 -19.56 -2.14
N ASP A 493 -16.68 -18.58 -2.29
CA ASP A 493 -17.89 -18.72 -3.10
C ASP A 493 -17.59 -18.78 -4.60
N ALA A 494 -16.66 -17.95 -5.08
CA ALA A 494 -16.16 -18.03 -6.46
C ALA A 494 -15.53 -19.39 -6.75
N ARG A 495 -14.70 -19.94 -5.84
CA ARG A 495 -14.14 -21.29 -5.96
C ARG A 495 -15.24 -22.36 -5.99
N ARG A 496 -16.31 -22.23 -5.19
CA ARG A 496 -17.47 -23.14 -5.26
C ARG A 496 -18.12 -23.16 -6.65
N VAL A 497 -18.39 -21.98 -7.21
CA VAL A 497 -18.98 -21.85 -8.56
C VAL A 497 -18.03 -22.39 -9.64
N ALA A 498 -16.74 -22.09 -9.54
CA ALA A 498 -15.72 -22.57 -10.46
C ALA A 498 -15.64 -24.10 -10.47
N LEU A 499 -15.46 -24.74 -9.31
CA LEU A 499 -15.39 -26.20 -9.18
C LEU A 499 -16.63 -26.90 -9.76
N ALA A 500 -17.81 -26.32 -9.56
CA ALA A 500 -19.07 -26.84 -10.11
C ALA A 500 -19.18 -26.73 -11.65
N SER A 501 -18.31 -25.95 -12.31
CA SER A 501 -18.36 -25.64 -13.75
C SER A 501 -17.19 -26.25 -14.55
N ILE A 502 -16.27 -26.97 -13.92
CA ILE A 502 -15.07 -27.52 -14.57
C ILE A 502 -15.38 -28.53 -15.68
N GLU A 503 -16.41 -29.37 -15.54
CA GLU A 503 -16.78 -30.37 -16.57
C GLU A 503 -17.28 -29.71 -17.87
N ASP A 504 -17.96 -28.57 -17.76
CA ASP A 504 -18.54 -27.83 -18.88
C ASP A 504 -17.59 -26.76 -19.45
N ALA A 505 -16.40 -26.58 -18.86
CA ALA A 505 -15.46 -25.54 -19.24
C ALA A 505 -14.70 -25.88 -20.53
N GLU A 506 -14.60 -24.90 -21.45
CA GLU A 506 -13.68 -25.01 -22.58
C GLU A 506 -12.22 -24.98 -22.09
N ARG A 507 -11.31 -25.59 -22.85
CA ARG A 507 -9.88 -25.60 -22.52
C ARG A 507 -9.35 -24.18 -22.57
N ASP A 508 -8.79 -23.71 -21.45
CA ASP A 508 -8.20 -22.37 -21.34
C ASP A 508 -7.12 -22.17 -22.42
N SER A 509 -7.22 -21.05 -23.14
CA SER A 509 -6.34 -20.69 -24.26
C SER A 509 -5.03 -20.01 -23.83
N VAL A 510 -4.94 -19.57 -22.57
CA VAL A 510 -3.82 -18.78 -22.01
C VAL A 510 -3.01 -19.60 -21.01
N LEU A 511 -3.66 -20.42 -20.18
CA LEU A 511 -2.96 -21.28 -19.22
C LEU A 511 -2.24 -22.43 -19.94
N SER A 512 -0.96 -22.64 -19.61
CA SER A 512 -0.22 -23.80 -20.11
C SER A 512 -0.75 -25.11 -19.50
N ASP A 513 -0.52 -26.23 -20.18
CA ASP A 513 -0.85 -27.57 -19.65
C ASP A 513 -0.13 -27.87 -18.32
N VAL A 514 1.02 -27.22 -18.08
CA VAL A 514 1.74 -27.28 -16.80
C VAL A 514 0.96 -26.54 -15.72
N CYS A 515 0.50 -25.31 -15.98
CA CYS A 515 -0.34 -24.55 -15.05
C CYS A 515 -1.63 -25.31 -14.71
N VAL A 516 -2.35 -25.82 -15.72
CA VAL A 516 -3.57 -26.62 -15.52
C VAL A 516 -3.28 -27.88 -14.69
N GLY A 517 -2.17 -28.58 -14.95
CA GLY A 517 -1.74 -29.75 -14.18
C GLY A 517 -1.37 -29.42 -12.72
N LEU A 518 -0.72 -28.29 -12.46
CA LEU A 518 -0.34 -27.86 -11.10
C LEU A 518 -1.55 -27.38 -10.29
N ILE A 519 -2.45 -26.60 -10.88
CA ILE A 519 -3.73 -26.23 -10.26
C ILE A 519 -4.52 -27.49 -9.93
N SER A 520 -4.60 -28.43 -10.89
CA SER A 520 -5.27 -29.71 -10.69
C SER A 520 -4.65 -30.53 -9.55
N LEU A 521 -3.31 -30.54 -9.42
CA LEU A 521 -2.62 -31.21 -8.32
C LEU A 521 -2.93 -30.58 -6.94
N LEU A 522 -3.04 -29.25 -6.88
CA LEU A 522 -3.41 -28.54 -5.65
C LEU A 522 -4.86 -28.82 -5.23
N ASP A 523 -5.82 -28.73 -6.17
CA ASP A 523 -7.25 -28.99 -5.90
C ASP A 523 -7.61 -30.50 -5.85
N GLY A 524 -6.69 -31.41 -6.19
CA GLY A 524 -6.93 -32.87 -6.20
C GLY A 524 -7.71 -33.36 -7.43
N ILE A 525 -7.72 -32.60 -8.51
CA ILE A 525 -8.39 -32.90 -9.78
C ILE A 525 -7.58 -33.96 -10.56
N SER A 526 -8.27 -35.00 -11.03
CA SER A 526 -7.70 -36.02 -11.92
C SER A 526 -7.27 -35.43 -13.26
N SER A 527 -5.96 -35.23 -13.44
CA SER A 527 -5.36 -34.62 -14.63
C SER A 527 -4.13 -35.38 -15.11
N ASN A 528 -3.72 -35.15 -16.36
CA ASN A 528 -2.50 -35.75 -16.91
C ASN A 528 -1.28 -34.89 -16.54
N LEU A 529 -0.54 -35.31 -15.51
CA LEU A 529 0.69 -34.64 -15.07
C LEU A 529 1.89 -34.78 -16.03
N GLY A 530 1.72 -35.36 -17.23
CA GLY A 530 2.79 -35.48 -18.23
C GLY A 530 3.54 -34.18 -18.51
N ALA A 531 2.82 -33.09 -18.78
CA ALA A 531 3.43 -31.77 -19.02
C ALA A 531 4.24 -31.25 -17.80
N VAL A 532 3.75 -31.52 -16.58
CA VAL A 532 4.45 -31.18 -15.32
C VAL A 532 5.70 -32.03 -15.14
N HIS A 533 5.64 -33.31 -15.51
CA HIS A 533 6.78 -34.22 -15.46
C HIS A 533 7.88 -33.84 -16.46
N ASP A 534 7.52 -33.40 -17.67
CA ASP A 534 8.48 -33.04 -18.73
C ASP A 534 9.31 -31.79 -18.40
N LYS A 535 8.86 -30.96 -17.44
CA LYS A 535 9.60 -29.79 -16.93
C LYS A 535 10.61 -30.09 -15.82
N LEU A 536 10.55 -31.26 -15.18
CA LEU A 536 11.36 -31.58 -13.99
C LEU A 536 12.50 -32.55 -14.28
N ASP A 537 13.58 -32.41 -13.51
CA ASP A 537 14.71 -33.33 -13.58
C ASP A 537 14.39 -34.73 -12.97
N SER A 538 15.34 -35.66 -13.10
CA SER A 538 15.19 -37.02 -12.57
C SER A 538 14.99 -37.10 -11.06
N ASP A 539 15.48 -36.14 -10.27
CA ASP A 539 15.30 -36.10 -8.82
C ASP A 539 13.99 -35.40 -8.42
N GLY A 540 13.57 -34.33 -9.09
CA GLY A 540 12.23 -33.74 -8.95
C GLY A 540 11.12 -34.76 -9.23
N LEU A 541 11.25 -35.54 -10.30
CA LEU A 541 10.35 -36.65 -10.64
C LEU A 541 10.32 -37.75 -9.57
N LYS A 542 11.45 -38.04 -8.90
CA LYS A 542 11.47 -38.97 -7.76
C LYS A 542 10.76 -38.36 -6.56
N THR A 543 10.95 -37.07 -6.27
CA THR A 543 10.22 -36.42 -5.17
C THR A 543 8.72 -36.44 -5.41
N LEU A 544 8.20 -36.08 -6.59
CA LEU A 544 6.74 -36.16 -6.85
C LEU A 544 6.19 -37.59 -6.71
N LYS A 545 6.97 -38.62 -7.05
CA LYS A 545 6.61 -40.03 -6.81
C LYS A 545 6.66 -40.41 -5.33
N GLU A 546 7.59 -39.86 -4.55
CA GLU A 546 7.63 -40.09 -3.10
C GLU A 546 6.54 -39.32 -2.36
N VAL A 547 6.16 -38.11 -2.81
CA VAL A 547 4.97 -37.38 -2.37
C VAL A 547 3.72 -38.23 -2.58
N ARG A 548 3.56 -38.80 -3.79
CA ARG A 548 2.48 -39.75 -4.12
C ARG A 548 2.45 -40.97 -3.20
N MET A 549 3.60 -41.56 -2.89
CA MET A 549 3.66 -42.71 -1.98
C MET A 549 3.37 -42.33 -0.52
N ALA A 550 3.84 -41.17 -0.06
CA ALA A 550 3.62 -40.69 1.31
C ALA A 550 2.16 -40.30 1.57
N LEU A 551 1.48 -39.72 0.58
CA LEU A 551 0.08 -39.26 0.69
C LEU A 551 -0.97 -40.33 0.33
N GLY A 552 -0.54 -41.49 -0.19
CA GLY A 552 -1.41 -42.61 -0.59
C GLY A 552 -1.86 -43.52 0.57
N PRO A 553 -2.72 -44.54 0.30
CA PRO A 553 -3.46 -45.29 1.34
C PRO A 553 -2.63 -46.06 2.39
N GLU A 554 -1.38 -46.40 2.06
CA GLU A 554 -0.41 -47.04 2.97
C GLU A 554 0.81 -46.16 3.28
N GLY A 555 0.79 -44.90 2.84
CA GLY A 555 1.80 -43.91 3.17
C GLY A 555 1.77 -43.51 4.65
N ASP A 556 2.86 -42.90 5.11
CA ASP A 556 2.99 -42.36 6.47
C ASP A 556 2.49 -40.91 6.60
N GLY A 557 2.04 -40.30 5.49
CA GLY A 557 1.66 -38.89 5.40
C GLY A 557 2.84 -37.92 5.35
N ILE A 558 4.10 -38.41 5.34
CA ILE A 558 5.29 -37.58 5.57
C ILE A 558 6.21 -37.57 4.37
N VAL A 559 6.33 -36.40 3.74
CA VAL A 559 7.43 -36.13 2.81
C VAL A 559 8.66 -35.71 3.62
N LYS A 560 9.79 -36.36 3.35
CA LYS A 560 11.06 -36.05 4.02
C LYS A 560 11.60 -34.70 3.52
N GLU A 561 12.11 -33.88 4.44
CA GLU A 561 12.72 -32.56 4.18
C GLU A 561 13.69 -32.59 2.98
N VAL A 562 14.67 -33.50 3.03
CA VAL A 562 15.69 -33.74 1.98
C VAL A 562 15.08 -34.02 0.58
N ARG A 563 13.81 -34.43 0.49
CA ARG A 563 13.07 -34.58 -0.77
C ARG A 563 12.41 -33.29 -1.22
N ILE A 564 11.83 -32.53 -0.30
CA ILE A 564 11.31 -31.19 -0.56
C ILE A 564 12.46 -30.29 -1.06
N ASP A 565 13.61 -30.31 -0.40
CA ASP A 565 14.82 -29.57 -0.82
C ASP A 565 15.27 -29.93 -2.26
N LYS A 566 15.20 -31.22 -2.61
CA LYS A 566 15.49 -31.68 -3.97
C LYS A 566 14.48 -31.18 -5.00
N LEU A 567 13.20 -31.07 -4.64
CA LEU A 567 12.17 -30.51 -5.51
C LEU A 567 12.35 -29.00 -5.67
N VAL A 568 12.70 -28.27 -4.60
CA VAL A 568 13.07 -26.84 -4.65
C VAL A 568 14.22 -26.62 -5.64
N ASN A 569 15.30 -27.41 -5.53
CA ASN A 569 16.43 -27.31 -6.46
C ASN A 569 16.02 -27.64 -7.91
N SER A 570 15.22 -28.69 -8.12
CA SER A 570 14.69 -29.07 -9.44
C SER A 570 13.86 -27.93 -10.08
N VAL A 571 12.98 -27.29 -9.30
CA VAL A 571 12.15 -26.15 -9.74
C VAL A 571 12.98 -24.88 -9.97
N ASN A 572 14.07 -24.69 -9.23
CA ASN A 572 15.00 -23.58 -9.46
C ASN A 572 15.81 -23.74 -10.75
N GLU A 573 16.20 -24.96 -11.09
CA GLU A 573 16.94 -25.29 -12.33
C GLU A 573 16.03 -25.45 -13.56
N ALA A 574 14.71 -25.63 -13.38
CA ALA A 574 13.75 -25.80 -14.46
C ALA A 574 13.44 -24.50 -15.22
N ASP A 575 13.33 -24.62 -16.54
CA ASP A 575 12.80 -23.59 -17.44
C ASP A 575 11.29 -23.47 -17.23
N LEU A 576 10.85 -22.44 -16.50
CA LEU A 576 9.47 -22.22 -16.08
C LEU A 576 9.05 -20.78 -16.34
N THR A 577 7.82 -20.59 -16.82
CA THR A 577 7.20 -19.26 -16.85
C THR A 577 6.93 -18.74 -15.43
N LEU A 578 6.67 -17.43 -15.28
CA LEU A 578 6.37 -16.81 -13.99
C LEU A 578 5.18 -17.48 -13.26
N LEU A 579 4.12 -17.81 -13.99
CA LEU A 579 2.96 -18.53 -13.45
C LEU A 579 3.32 -19.96 -13.00
N GLU A 580 4.03 -20.72 -13.86
CA GLU A 580 4.42 -22.09 -13.55
C GLU A 580 5.32 -22.14 -12.31
N ARG A 581 6.25 -21.19 -12.18
CA ARG A 581 7.12 -21.05 -11.00
C ARG A 581 6.32 -20.76 -9.74
N ARG A 582 5.42 -19.76 -9.74
CA ARG A 582 4.54 -19.45 -8.60
C ARG A 582 3.63 -20.63 -8.21
N LEU A 583 3.12 -21.39 -9.18
CA LEU A 583 2.33 -22.60 -8.91
C LEU A 583 3.16 -23.75 -8.32
N PHE A 584 4.40 -23.96 -8.80
CA PHE A 584 5.32 -24.92 -8.17
C PHE A 584 5.69 -24.51 -6.74
N GLU A 585 5.91 -23.22 -6.49
CA GLU A 585 6.12 -22.67 -5.14
C GLU A 585 4.89 -22.91 -4.24
N ALA A 586 3.66 -22.72 -4.74
CA ALA A 586 2.44 -23.06 -4.01
C ALA A 586 2.33 -24.57 -3.68
N VAL A 587 2.75 -25.45 -4.59
CA VAL A 587 2.85 -26.90 -4.33
C VAL A 587 3.90 -27.21 -3.25
N ILE A 588 5.09 -26.63 -3.35
CA ILE A 588 6.17 -26.81 -2.37
C ILE A 588 5.74 -26.30 -0.98
N ASN A 589 5.15 -25.12 -0.90
CA ASN A 589 4.63 -24.55 0.34
C ASN A 589 3.56 -25.47 0.95
N SER A 590 2.66 -26.03 0.13
CA SER A 590 1.68 -27.02 0.60
C SER A 590 2.36 -28.27 1.20
N LEU A 591 3.43 -28.78 0.59
CA LEU A 591 4.18 -29.91 1.14
C LEU A 591 4.90 -29.58 2.46
N ILE A 592 5.46 -28.37 2.60
CA ILE A 592 6.10 -27.90 3.83
C ILE A 592 5.05 -27.73 4.94
N LEU A 593 3.90 -27.13 4.64
CA LEU A 593 2.79 -26.96 5.57
C LEU A 593 2.24 -28.30 6.06
N ASN A 594 2.08 -29.28 5.15
CA ASN A 594 1.66 -30.64 5.49
C ASN A 594 2.69 -31.34 6.42
N ARG A 595 4.00 -31.21 6.11
CA ARG A 595 5.08 -31.71 6.97
C ARG A 595 5.03 -31.07 8.37
N ALA A 596 4.94 -29.74 8.44
CA ALA A 596 4.85 -29.01 9.70
C ALA A 596 3.61 -29.43 10.51
N ALA A 597 2.46 -29.63 9.87
CA ALA A 597 1.26 -30.15 10.52
C ALA A 597 1.52 -31.54 11.15
N VAL A 598 2.12 -32.48 10.42
CA VAL A 598 2.40 -33.82 10.94
C VAL A 598 3.50 -33.81 12.02
N ASP A 599 4.50 -32.94 11.94
CA ASP A 599 5.53 -32.81 12.97
C ASP A 599 4.96 -32.21 14.27
N LEU A 600 4.06 -31.22 14.18
CA LEU A 600 3.26 -30.74 15.33
C LEU A 600 2.33 -31.83 15.91
N GLN A 601 1.86 -32.77 15.08
CA GLN A 601 1.02 -33.92 15.49
C GLN A 601 1.81 -35.08 16.09
N ASN A 602 3.12 -35.14 15.93
CA ASN A 602 3.94 -36.19 16.54
C ASN A 602 4.36 -35.86 17.98
N GLY A 603 4.28 -34.59 18.39
CA GLY A 603 4.38 -34.17 19.80
C GLY A 603 5.78 -34.21 20.42
N ASP A 604 6.80 -34.65 19.68
CA ASP A 604 8.20 -34.53 20.05
C ASP A 604 8.63 -33.05 20.06
N SER A 605 9.32 -32.61 21.11
CA SER A 605 9.74 -31.21 21.26
C SER A 605 10.68 -30.77 20.13
N SER A 606 11.57 -31.66 19.68
CA SER A 606 12.50 -31.35 18.58
C SER A 606 11.77 -31.16 17.25
N ARG A 607 10.76 -32.00 16.96
CA ARG A 607 9.93 -31.87 15.76
C ARG A 607 9.00 -30.66 15.82
N ARG A 608 8.49 -30.33 17.01
CA ARG A 608 7.69 -29.12 17.22
C ARG A 608 8.51 -27.86 16.89
N GLU A 609 9.75 -27.77 17.37
CA GLU A 609 10.66 -26.66 17.06
C GLU A 609 10.99 -26.58 15.56
N GLN A 610 11.25 -27.71 14.90
CA GLN A 610 11.44 -27.78 13.45
C GLN A 610 10.21 -27.28 12.68
N ALA A 611 9.02 -27.74 13.05
CA ALA A 611 7.77 -27.29 12.44
C ALA A 611 7.52 -25.78 12.61
N VAL A 612 7.83 -25.21 13.78
CA VAL A 612 7.79 -23.73 13.95
C VAL A 612 8.77 -23.07 12.98
N SER A 613 10.02 -23.52 12.92
CA SER A 613 11.03 -22.92 12.02
C SER A 613 10.63 -22.99 10.55
N SER A 614 10.01 -24.08 10.09
CA SER A 614 9.49 -24.18 8.73
C SER A 614 8.34 -23.20 8.48
N LEU A 615 7.40 -23.08 9.43
CA LEU A 615 6.30 -22.11 9.32
C LEU A 615 6.81 -20.66 9.28
N GLU A 616 7.76 -20.30 10.14
CA GLU A 616 8.38 -18.97 10.12
C GLU A 616 9.00 -18.67 8.74
N SER A 617 9.75 -19.61 8.17
CA SER A 617 10.40 -19.41 6.86
C SER A 617 9.43 -19.22 5.69
N VAL A 618 8.29 -19.92 5.71
CA VAL A 618 7.30 -19.85 4.61
C VAL A 618 6.41 -18.61 4.74
N ILE A 619 6.19 -18.11 5.97
CA ILE A 619 5.36 -16.92 6.22
C ILE A 619 6.17 -15.63 6.11
N SER A 620 7.50 -15.68 6.31
CA SER A 620 8.39 -14.52 6.14
C SER A 620 8.68 -14.12 4.68
N VAL A 621 8.03 -14.75 3.70
CA VAL A 621 8.24 -14.46 2.27
C VAL A 621 7.34 -13.30 1.83
N ASP A 622 7.93 -12.29 1.19
CA ASP A 622 7.18 -11.20 0.57
C ASP A 622 6.16 -11.74 -0.44
N GLY A 623 4.89 -11.32 -0.32
CA GLY A 623 3.80 -11.86 -1.13
C GLY A 623 3.36 -13.28 -0.75
N VAL A 624 3.57 -13.71 0.50
CA VAL A 624 3.02 -14.97 1.05
C VAL A 624 1.55 -15.15 0.66
N SER A 625 1.15 -16.35 0.20
CA SER A 625 -0.22 -16.57 -0.24
C SER A 625 -1.22 -16.57 0.93
N MET A 626 -2.44 -16.13 0.65
CA MET A 626 -3.58 -16.20 1.55
C MET A 626 -3.77 -17.62 2.12
N ARG A 627 -3.58 -18.63 1.28
CA ARG A 627 -3.74 -20.04 1.64
C ARG A 627 -2.74 -20.48 2.73
N THR A 628 -1.49 -20.02 2.63
CA THR A 628 -0.44 -20.27 3.62
C THR A 628 -0.79 -19.64 4.96
N VAL A 629 -1.16 -18.35 4.98
CA VAL A 629 -1.51 -17.61 6.20
C VAL A 629 -2.70 -18.25 6.91
N ARG A 630 -3.74 -18.66 6.17
CA ARG A 630 -4.89 -19.38 6.74
C ARG A 630 -4.49 -20.72 7.35
N PHE A 631 -3.76 -21.57 6.60
CA PHE A 631 -3.33 -22.88 7.08
C PHE A 631 -2.44 -22.77 8.32
N ALA A 632 -1.52 -21.80 8.35
CA ALA A 632 -0.69 -21.51 9.52
C ALA A 632 -1.55 -21.08 10.73
N SER A 633 -2.56 -20.23 10.50
CA SER A 633 -3.50 -19.80 11.55
C SER A 633 -4.33 -20.96 12.11
N ASP A 634 -4.78 -21.89 11.25
CA ASP A 634 -5.46 -23.13 11.68
C ASP A 634 -4.53 -24.01 12.53
N LEU A 635 -3.24 -24.13 12.16
CA LEU A 635 -2.25 -24.83 12.99
C LEU A 635 -2.00 -24.15 14.34
N VAL A 636 -1.97 -22.83 14.40
CA VAL A 636 -1.89 -22.09 15.67
C VAL A 636 -3.12 -22.37 16.53
N PHE A 637 -4.31 -22.38 15.93
CA PHE A 637 -5.57 -22.70 16.62
C PHE A 637 -5.68 -24.15 17.11
N GLU A 638 -5.07 -25.14 16.46
CA GLU A 638 -5.16 -26.54 16.91
C GLU A 638 -3.99 -27.00 17.80
N HIS A 639 -2.82 -26.36 17.68
CA HIS A 639 -1.60 -26.77 18.38
C HIS A 639 -1.03 -25.76 19.38
N SER A 640 -1.64 -24.57 19.54
CA SER A 640 -1.20 -23.47 20.41
C SER A 640 0.28 -23.14 20.18
N VAL A 641 0.63 -22.81 18.94
CA VAL A 641 2.00 -22.54 18.49
C VAL A 641 2.18 -21.03 18.31
N GLY A 642 3.16 -20.42 18.99
CA GLY A 642 3.49 -19.02 18.75
C GLY A 642 4.41 -18.86 17.53
N ILE A 643 3.95 -18.15 16.49
CA ILE A 643 4.67 -17.86 15.24
C ILE A 643 4.82 -16.34 15.10
N GLU A 644 6.05 -15.83 15.01
CA GLU A 644 6.39 -14.41 15.09
C GLU A 644 6.17 -13.67 13.77
N SER A 645 6.51 -14.30 12.64
CA SER A 645 6.21 -13.80 11.29
C SER A 645 4.71 -13.64 11.04
N LEU A 646 3.90 -14.57 11.52
CA LEU A 646 2.44 -14.54 11.39
C LEU A 646 1.80 -13.40 12.19
N ASP A 647 2.24 -13.18 13.44
CA ASP A 647 1.80 -12.03 14.26
C ASP A 647 2.23 -10.70 13.65
N SER A 648 3.45 -10.63 13.08
CA SER A 648 3.93 -9.47 12.35
C SER A 648 3.04 -9.17 11.12
N TRP A 649 2.77 -10.18 10.29
CA TRP A 649 1.88 -10.07 9.14
C TRP A 649 0.47 -9.59 9.54
N TYR A 650 -0.13 -10.18 10.58
CA TYR A 650 -1.43 -9.75 11.08
C TYR A 650 -1.42 -8.32 11.62
N ARG A 651 -0.36 -7.87 12.30
CA ARG A 651 -0.27 -6.49 12.81
C ARG A 651 -0.26 -5.45 11.69
N GLU A 652 0.38 -5.77 10.57
CA GLU A 652 0.52 -4.89 9.42
C GLU A 652 -0.72 -4.89 8.53
N ASN A 653 -1.35 -6.05 8.31
CA ASN A 653 -2.40 -6.23 7.30
C ASN A 653 -3.82 -6.36 7.87
N ASP A 654 -4.02 -7.02 9.02
CA ASP A 654 -5.35 -7.24 9.62
C ASP A 654 -5.31 -7.37 11.16
N SER A 655 -4.92 -6.28 11.83
CA SER A 655 -4.77 -6.24 13.29
C SER A 655 -6.10 -6.29 14.07
N ASN A 656 -7.21 -6.05 13.37
CA ASN A 656 -8.56 -6.08 13.93
C ASN A 656 -9.25 -7.45 13.78
N SER A 657 -8.70 -8.38 12.99
CA SER A 657 -9.14 -9.78 12.98
C SER A 657 -9.13 -10.44 14.37
N PRO A 658 -10.01 -11.43 14.62
CA PRO A 658 -9.88 -12.31 15.78
C PRO A 658 -8.65 -13.22 15.68
N GLU A 659 -8.27 -13.65 14.47
CA GLU A 659 -7.07 -14.46 14.19
C GLU A 659 -5.79 -13.77 14.71
N SER A 660 -5.62 -12.47 14.48
CA SER A 660 -4.52 -11.68 15.05
C SER A 660 -4.38 -11.84 16.58
N GLN A 661 -5.51 -11.81 17.30
CA GLN A 661 -5.48 -11.98 18.76
C GLN A 661 -5.21 -13.43 19.20
N ILE A 662 -5.63 -14.42 18.40
CA ILE A 662 -5.35 -15.84 18.64
C ILE A 662 -3.85 -16.13 18.47
N VAL A 663 -3.23 -15.64 17.40
CA VAL A 663 -1.78 -15.81 17.15
C VAL A 663 -0.95 -15.11 18.25
N LYS A 664 -1.33 -13.88 18.60
CA LYS A 664 -0.74 -13.16 19.73
C LYS A 664 -0.90 -13.89 21.06
N ALA A 665 -2.06 -14.50 21.32
CA ALA A 665 -2.29 -15.27 22.54
C ALA A 665 -1.38 -16.51 22.64
N ALA A 666 -1.13 -17.19 21.52
CA ALA A 666 -0.21 -18.33 21.46
C ALA A 666 1.27 -17.92 21.61
N LEU A 667 1.68 -16.74 21.12
CA LEU A 667 3.00 -16.17 21.40
C LEU A 667 3.20 -15.79 22.87
N LEU A 668 2.18 -15.22 23.51
CA LEU A 668 2.21 -14.91 24.94
C LEU A 668 2.23 -16.18 25.80
N GLU A 669 1.54 -17.23 25.38
CA GLU A 669 1.62 -18.56 26.01
C GLU A 669 3.03 -19.16 25.86
N ARG A 670 3.65 -19.08 24.67
CA ARG A 670 5.04 -19.51 24.40
C ARG A 670 6.08 -18.75 25.25
N SER A 671 5.86 -17.47 25.55
CA SER A 671 6.75 -16.68 26.42
C SER A 671 6.47 -16.83 27.92
N GLY A 672 5.38 -17.52 28.29
CA GLY A 672 4.97 -17.75 29.67
C GLY A 672 4.05 -16.67 30.27
N ASP A 673 3.65 -15.65 29.51
CA ASP A 673 2.63 -14.67 29.94
C ASP A 673 1.22 -15.22 29.74
N LEU A 674 0.83 -16.12 30.62
CA LEU A 674 -0.51 -16.71 30.67
C LEU A 674 -1.61 -15.67 30.92
N MET A 675 -1.31 -14.55 31.58
CA MET A 675 -2.29 -13.49 31.82
C MET A 675 -2.53 -12.66 30.55
N GLY A 676 -1.47 -12.26 29.85
CA GLY A 676 -1.57 -11.61 28.55
C GLY A 676 -2.27 -12.50 27.51
N SER A 677 -1.91 -13.77 27.46
CA SER A 677 -2.57 -14.78 26.63
C SER A 677 -4.08 -14.88 26.93
N ALA A 678 -4.47 -14.93 28.21
CA ALA A 678 -5.87 -14.96 28.61
C ALA A 678 -6.67 -13.72 28.16
N TRP A 679 -6.07 -12.53 28.23
CA TRP A 679 -6.71 -11.30 27.72
C TRP A 679 -6.84 -11.31 26.20
N ALA A 680 -5.83 -11.79 25.47
CA ALA A 680 -5.87 -11.87 24.01
C ALA A 680 -6.93 -12.88 23.52
N TYR A 681 -7.04 -14.08 24.12
CA TYR A 681 -8.14 -15.00 23.82
C TYR A 681 -9.53 -14.41 24.17
N LYS A 682 -9.64 -13.60 25.22
CA LYS A 682 -10.90 -12.89 25.55
C LYS A 682 -11.28 -11.88 24.48
N ASP A 683 -10.30 -11.12 23.98
CA ASP A 683 -10.51 -10.11 22.95
C ASP A 683 -10.91 -10.76 21.61
N ALA A 684 -10.21 -11.83 21.20
CA ALA A 684 -10.58 -12.68 20.07
C ALA A 684 -12.03 -13.16 20.17
N ALA A 685 -12.42 -13.68 21.34
CA ALA A 685 -13.77 -14.16 21.58
C ALA A 685 -14.83 -13.05 21.46
N SER A 686 -14.55 -11.84 21.95
CA SER A 686 -15.48 -10.72 21.81
C SER A 686 -15.67 -10.27 20.36
N ARG A 687 -14.63 -10.32 19.54
CA ARG A 687 -14.70 -10.02 18.09
C ARG A 687 -15.51 -11.06 17.32
N LEU A 688 -15.44 -12.32 17.73
CA LEU A 688 -16.21 -13.43 17.14
C LEU A 688 -17.67 -13.52 17.63
N MET A 689 -18.05 -12.77 18.67
CA MET A 689 -19.34 -12.97 19.37
C MET A 689 -20.58 -12.72 18.49
N GLU A 690 -20.46 -11.93 17.42
CA GLU A 690 -21.53 -11.66 16.45
C GLU A 690 -21.39 -12.46 15.14
N VAL A 691 -20.25 -13.13 14.92
CA VAL A 691 -19.89 -13.78 13.64
C VAL A 691 -19.83 -15.30 13.76
N ASP A 692 -19.28 -15.83 14.86
CA ASP A 692 -19.06 -17.26 15.09
C ASP A 692 -19.08 -17.51 16.61
N ILE A 693 -20.30 -17.73 17.13
CA ILE A 693 -20.56 -17.89 18.56
C ILE A 693 -19.88 -19.15 19.11
N GLU A 694 -19.73 -20.20 18.29
CA GLU A 694 -19.05 -21.43 18.70
C GLU A 694 -17.55 -21.21 18.92
N LYS A 695 -16.85 -20.57 17.98
CA LYS A 695 -15.45 -20.17 18.20
C LYS A 695 -15.33 -19.18 19.36
N SER A 696 -16.24 -18.21 19.47
CA SER A 696 -16.28 -17.29 20.61
C SER A 696 -16.34 -18.05 21.95
N ALA A 697 -17.20 -19.05 22.09
CA ALA A 697 -17.31 -19.89 23.28
C ALA A 697 -16.03 -20.71 23.54
N ILE A 698 -15.39 -21.24 22.49
CA ILE A 698 -14.10 -21.95 22.60
C ILE A 698 -13.01 -21.00 23.13
N PHE A 699 -12.88 -19.79 22.59
CA PHE A 699 -11.87 -18.83 23.01
C PHE A 699 -12.16 -18.21 24.39
N LEU A 700 -13.42 -18.04 24.79
CA LEU A 700 -13.79 -17.71 26.17
C LEU A 700 -13.34 -18.81 27.15
N ARG A 701 -13.49 -20.10 26.79
CA ARG A 701 -13.01 -21.22 27.60
C ARG A 701 -11.49 -21.27 27.66
N TRP A 702 -10.79 -20.95 26.56
CA TRP A 702 -9.33 -20.85 26.54
C TRP A 702 -8.83 -19.70 27.41
N SER A 703 -9.44 -18.52 27.31
CA SER A 703 -9.21 -17.38 28.19
C SER A 703 -9.38 -17.76 29.67
N LEU A 704 -10.46 -18.47 30.00
CA LEU A 704 -10.72 -18.97 31.35
C LEU A 704 -9.62 -19.92 31.86
N ILE A 705 -9.17 -20.84 31.01
CA ILE A 705 -8.07 -21.78 31.30
C ILE A 705 -6.76 -21.01 31.54
N SER A 706 -6.38 -20.11 30.64
CA SER A 706 -5.16 -19.30 30.78
C SER A 706 -5.19 -18.39 32.02
N PHE A 707 -6.34 -17.78 32.36
CA PHE A 707 -6.49 -17.06 33.64
C PHE A 707 -6.31 -18.00 34.85
N ALA A 708 -6.81 -19.24 34.78
CA ALA A 708 -6.63 -20.21 35.85
C ALA A 708 -5.15 -20.62 36.02
N HIS A 709 -4.45 -20.98 34.94
CA HIS A 709 -3.02 -21.32 35.05
C HIS A 709 -2.14 -20.12 35.42
N GLY A 710 -2.49 -18.90 34.97
CA GLY A 710 -1.81 -17.65 35.32
C GLY A 710 -2.12 -17.10 36.72
N GLY A 711 -3.00 -17.75 37.50
CA GLY A 711 -3.38 -17.29 38.84
C GLY A 711 -4.31 -16.05 38.87
N GLY A 712 -4.93 -15.72 37.74
CA GLY A 712 -5.94 -14.68 37.55
C GLY A 712 -7.33 -15.08 38.07
N TRP A 713 -7.41 -15.56 39.31
CA TRP A 713 -8.66 -16.13 39.87
C TRP A 713 -9.84 -15.17 39.88
N LYS A 714 -9.58 -13.87 40.07
CA LYS A 714 -10.62 -12.84 40.10
C LYS A 714 -11.16 -12.58 38.70
N GLU A 715 -10.26 -12.54 37.72
CA GLU A 715 -10.53 -12.34 36.30
C GLU A 715 -11.29 -13.55 35.73
N ALA A 716 -10.88 -14.77 36.09
CA ALA A 716 -11.55 -16.02 35.75
C ALA A 716 -13.00 -16.09 36.29
N VAL A 717 -13.21 -15.75 37.57
CA VAL A 717 -14.57 -15.71 38.15
C VAL A 717 -15.41 -14.62 37.49
N ALA A 718 -14.87 -13.42 37.28
CA ALA A 718 -15.57 -12.35 36.58
C ALA A 718 -15.93 -12.69 35.12
N LEU A 719 -15.14 -13.55 34.45
CA LEU A 719 -15.44 -14.05 33.12
C LEU A 719 -16.63 -15.03 33.13
N ILE A 720 -16.69 -15.92 34.11
CA ILE A 720 -17.83 -16.83 34.35
C ILE A 720 -19.09 -16.02 34.69
N ASP A 721 -18.99 -15.03 35.56
CA ASP A 721 -20.12 -14.19 35.97
C ASP A 721 -20.67 -13.33 34.81
N ALA A 722 -19.81 -12.92 33.87
CA ALA A 722 -20.19 -12.10 32.71
C ALA A 722 -20.86 -12.89 31.57
N TYR A 723 -20.56 -14.19 31.44
CA TYR A 723 -21.02 -15.02 30.32
C TYR A 723 -21.76 -16.26 30.83
N PRO A 724 -23.11 -16.23 30.91
CA PRO A 724 -23.93 -17.35 31.40
C PRO A 724 -23.70 -18.67 30.64
N THR A 725 -23.41 -18.58 29.33
CA THR A 725 -23.11 -19.70 28.44
C THR A 725 -21.79 -20.39 28.82
N LEU A 726 -20.73 -19.60 29.06
CA LEU A 726 -19.47 -20.08 29.62
C LEU A 726 -19.69 -20.67 31.02
N SER A 727 -20.47 -20.01 31.88
CA SER A 727 -20.81 -20.53 33.21
C SER A 727 -21.47 -21.90 33.15
N ALA A 728 -22.47 -22.10 32.28
CA ALA A 728 -23.10 -23.41 32.11
C ALA A 728 -22.09 -24.48 31.62
N SER A 729 -21.16 -24.14 30.72
CA SER A 729 -20.15 -25.09 30.19
C SER A 729 -19.09 -25.55 31.20
N VAL A 730 -19.04 -24.91 32.37
CA VAL A 730 -17.99 -25.09 33.38
C VAL A 730 -18.53 -25.82 34.61
N THR A 731 -17.82 -26.87 35.03
CA THR A 731 -18.25 -27.75 36.12
C THR A 731 -18.28 -27.04 37.48
N ASN A 732 -19.16 -27.51 38.37
CA ASN A 732 -19.32 -26.93 39.70
C ASN A 732 -18.03 -27.09 40.55
N ARG A 733 -17.24 -28.14 40.31
CA ARG A 733 -15.93 -28.33 40.96
C ARG A 733 -14.88 -27.34 40.47
N PHE A 734 -14.84 -27.01 39.18
CA PHE A 734 -13.98 -25.94 38.67
C PHE A 734 -14.40 -24.56 39.17
N LYS A 735 -15.72 -24.28 39.21
CA LYS A 735 -16.26 -23.05 39.83
C LYS A 735 -15.88 -22.94 41.32
N MET A 736 -15.96 -24.04 42.07
CA MET A 736 -15.47 -24.10 43.44
C MET A 736 -13.96 -23.81 43.50
N TYR A 737 -13.13 -24.49 42.68
CA TYR A 737 -11.68 -24.28 42.63
C TYR A 737 -11.32 -22.81 42.45
N LEU A 738 -11.87 -22.16 41.42
CA LEU A 738 -11.61 -20.74 41.14
C LEU A 738 -12.06 -19.83 42.29
N ASN A 739 -13.25 -20.05 42.85
CA ASN A 739 -13.77 -19.23 43.95
C ASN A 739 -12.96 -19.41 45.25
N VAL A 740 -12.51 -20.63 45.57
CA VAL A 740 -11.63 -20.91 46.72
C VAL A 740 -10.28 -20.22 46.56
N CYS A 741 -9.70 -20.26 45.35
CA CYS A 741 -8.44 -19.59 45.04
C CYS A 741 -8.58 -18.05 45.06
N LYS A 742 -9.69 -17.51 44.55
CA LYS A 742 -10.06 -16.09 44.67
C LYS A 742 -10.23 -15.67 46.13
N ASP A 743 -11.08 -16.36 46.90
CA ASP A 743 -11.33 -16.08 48.31
C ASP A 743 -10.00 -16.08 49.11
N HIS A 744 -9.10 -17.04 48.83
CA HIS A 744 -7.77 -17.06 49.47
C HIS A 744 -6.89 -15.86 49.05
N LYS A 745 -6.82 -15.52 47.76
CA LYS A 745 -6.05 -14.37 47.23
C LYS A 745 -6.57 -13.03 47.78
N GLU A 746 -7.88 -12.94 48.03
CA GLU A 746 -8.56 -11.82 48.70
C GLU A 746 -8.45 -11.87 50.24
N LYS A 747 -7.62 -12.78 50.80
CA LYS A 747 -7.36 -13.01 52.23
C LYS A 747 -8.54 -13.57 53.05
N ASN A 748 -9.65 -13.94 52.41
CA ASN A 748 -10.80 -14.61 53.02
C ASN A 748 -10.56 -16.13 53.19
N GLN A 749 -9.54 -16.50 53.96
CA GLN A 749 -9.17 -17.91 54.16
C GLN A 749 -10.25 -18.76 54.83
N VAL A 750 -11.08 -18.15 55.69
CA VAL A 750 -12.16 -18.84 56.41
C VAL A 750 -13.36 -19.10 55.48
N GLY A 751 -13.71 -18.13 54.62
CA GLY A 751 -14.70 -18.31 53.56
C GLY A 751 -14.26 -19.40 52.58
N ALA A 752 -13.02 -19.34 52.09
CA ALA A 752 -12.45 -20.34 51.18
C ALA A 752 -12.58 -21.77 51.73
N THR A 753 -12.18 -22.02 52.98
CA THR A 753 -12.31 -23.35 53.62
C THR A 753 -13.77 -23.73 53.88
N SER A 754 -14.65 -22.79 54.18
CA SER A 754 -16.07 -23.08 54.43
C SER A 754 -16.82 -23.42 53.14
N ARG A 755 -16.48 -22.76 52.02
CA ARG A 755 -17.04 -23.04 50.68
C ARG A 755 -16.76 -24.47 50.21
N ILE A 756 -15.56 -25.00 50.48
CA ILE A 756 -15.22 -26.40 50.15
C ILE A 756 -16.12 -27.37 50.93
N ILE A 757 -16.29 -27.12 52.24
CA ILE A 757 -17.13 -27.96 53.10
C ILE A 757 -18.59 -27.90 52.63
N GLU A 758 -19.11 -26.71 52.37
CA GLU A 758 -20.48 -26.51 51.87
C GLU A 758 -20.70 -27.21 50.53
N HIS A 759 -19.77 -27.11 49.58
CA HIS A 759 -19.87 -27.79 48.29
C HIS A 759 -19.95 -29.31 48.45
N VAL A 760 -19.07 -29.92 49.25
CA VAL A 760 -19.12 -31.37 49.52
C VAL A 760 -20.38 -31.78 50.28
N SER A 761 -20.78 -31.01 51.29
CA SER A 761 -22.02 -31.27 52.03
C SER A 761 -23.28 -31.10 51.18
N ASN A 762 -23.20 -30.41 50.05
CA ASN A 762 -24.30 -30.27 49.09
C ASN A 762 -24.30 -31.40 48.04
N GLU A 763 -23.13 -31.88 47.60
CA GLU A 763 -23.01 -33.07 46.72
C GLU A 763 -23.53 -34.37 47.40
N GLN A 764 -23.69 -34.41 48.74
CA GLN A 764 -24.01 -35.62 49.50
C GLN A 764 -25.42 -35.67 50.12
N ARG A 765 -26.35 -34.76 49.78
CA ARG A 765 -27.65 -34.61 50.47
C ARG A 765 -28.69 -35.73 50.24
N ASP A 766 -28.35 -36.80 49.53
CA ASP A 766 -29.21 -37.98 49.32
C ASP A 766 -28.95 -39.13 50.32
N GLY A 767 -28.19 -38.89 51.40
CA GLY A 767 -27.82 -39.87 52.43
C GLY A 767 -28.32 -39.54 53.85
N ASP A 768 -28.28 -40.54 54.75
CA ASP A 768 -28.89 -40.47 56.09
C ASP A 768 -27.92 -40.06 57.22
N THR A 769 -28.46 -39.31 58.19
CA THR A 769 -27.78 -38.20 58.90
C THR A 769 -26.59 -38.48 59.86
N GLU A 770 -26.04 -39.71 59.93
CA GLU A 770 -24.80 -39.98 60.71
C GLU A 770 -23.69 -40.72 59.93
N GLU A 771 -23.96 -41.34 58.77
CA GLU A 771 -22.89 -41.84 57.90
C GLU A 771 -22.14 -40.69 57.16
N ASP A 772 -22.77 -39.51 57.10
CA ASP A 772 -22.32 -38.29 56.44
C ASP A 772 -20.87 -37.90 56.71
N ARG A 773 -20.37 -37.91 57.95
CA ARG A 773 -19.05 -37.31 58.24
C ARG A 773 -17.88 -38.08 57.67
N ALA A 774 -17.97 -39.41 57.62
CA ALA A 774 -16.95 -40.24 56.99
C ALA A 774 -17.00 -40.06 55.46
N SER A 775 -18.21 -39.99 54.90
CA SER A 775 -18.45 -39.71 53.48
C SER A 775 -17.92 -38.33 53.07
N ILE A 776 -18.18 -37.26 53.84
CA ILE A 776 -17.70 -35.90 53.57
C ILE A 776 -16.17 -35.87 53.56
N ILE A 777 -15.51 -36.55 54.50
CA ILE A 777 -14.04 -36.62 54.52
C ILE A 777 -13.53 -37.36 53.27
N GLU A 778 -14.17 -38.45 52.85
CA GLU A 778 -13.80 -39.20 51.65
C GLU A 778 -13.96 -38.37 50.36
N SER A 779 -15.03 -37.59 50.21
CA SER A 779 -15.17 -36.64 49.09
C SER A 779 -14.17 -35.48 49.16
N LEU A 780 -13.86 -34.93 50.34
CA LEU A 780 -12.81 -33.92 50.50
C LEU A 780 -11.42 -34.46 50.10
N GLU A 781 -11.12 -35.70 50.44
CA GLU A 781 -9.89 -36.40 50.06
C GLU A 781 -9.81 -36.66 48.56
N SER A 782 -10.93 -36.93 47.89
CA SER A 782 -10.99 -36.99 46.42
C SER A 782 -10.74 -35.61 45.80
N ILE A 783 -11.39 -34.55 46.30
CA ILE A 783 -11.24 -33.17 45.80
C ILE A 783 -9.82 -32.62 45.98
N LYS A 784 -9.07 -33.08 46.99
CA LYS A 784 -7.64 -32.74 47.20
C LYS A 784 -6.78 -32.97 45.94
N MET A 785 -7.14 -33.97 45.12
CA MET A 785 -6.41 -34.33 43.91
C MET A 785 -6.82 -33.52 42.66
N TYR A 786 -7.94 -32.80 42.72
CA TYR A 786 -8.51 -32.07 41.57
C TYR A 786 -7.51 -31.17 40.81
N PRO A 787 -6.64 -30.35 41.46
CA PRO A 787 -5.67 -29.55 40.72
C PRO A 787 -4.62 -30.42 39.99
N VAL A 788 -4.22 -31.54 40.60
CA VAL A 788 -3.24 -32.48 40.04
C VAL A 788 -3.84 -33.25 38.86
N GLU A 789 -5.11 -33.64 38.94
CA GLU A 789 -5.85 -34.33 37.87
C GLU A 789 -6.07 -33.46 36.62
N HIS A 790 -5.94 -32.13 36.75
CA HIS A 790 -6.16 -31.16 35.68
C HIS A 790 -4.93 -30.28 35.36
N GLY A 791 -3.79 -30.49 36.01
CA GLY A 791 -2.57 -29.69 35.82
C GLY A 791 -2.69 -28.23 36.29
N LEU A 792 -3.67 -27.92 37.12
CA LEU A 792 -3.93 -26.57 37.65
C LEU A 792 -2.98 -26.25 38.83
N PRO A 793 -2.73 -24.96 39.11
CA PRO A 793 -1.95 -24.55 40.29
C PRO A 793 -2.47 -25.19 41.59
N ILE A 794 -1.59 -25.94 42.26
CA ILE A 794 -1.92 -26.78 43.43
C ILE A 794 -2.30 -25.90 44.63
N ASP A 795 -1.53 -24.85 44.86
CA ASP A 795 -1.79 -23.85 45.90
C ASP A 795 -2.48 -22.60 45.31
N PRO A 796 -3.39 -21.97 46.07
CA PRO A 796 -3.70 -22.23 47.49
C PRO A 796 -4.76 -23.33 47.73
N PHE A 797 -5.31 -23.93 46.67
CA PHE A 797 -6.47 -24.82 46.77
C PHE A 797 -6.24 -26.03 47.68
N GLN A 798 -5.18 -26.80 47.43
CA GLN A 798 -4.90 -28.02 48.20
C GLN A 798 -4.67 -27.72 49.68
N GLY A 799 -3.99 -26.61 49.99
CA GLY A 799 -3.84 -26.11 51.36
C GLY A 799 -5.17 -25.69 52.03
N ARG A 800 -6.20 -25.30 51.26
CA ARG A 800 -7.56 -25.03 51.79
C ARG A 800 -8.38 -26.32 51.97
N VAL A 801 -8.23 -27.31 51.09
CA VAL A 801 -8.83 -28.64 51.26
C VAL A 801 -8.26 -29.34 52.51
N MET A 802 -6.95 -29.23 52.75
CA MET A 802 -6.32 -29.73 53.98
C MET A 802 -6.90 -29.08 55.24
N ALA A 803 -7.12 -27.77 55.23
CA ALA A 803 -7.77 -27.08 56.34
C ALA A 803 -9.23 -27.54 56.55
N ALA A 804 -9.96 -27.89 55.48
CA ALA A 804 -11.30 -28.47 55.56
C ALA A 804 -11.28 -29.87 56.17
N ILE A 805 -10.40 -30.76 55.69
CA ILE A 805 -10.22 -32.12 56.24
C ILE A 805 -9.85 -32.04 57.73
N MET A 806 -8.89 -31.20 58.11
CA MET A 806 -8.52 -31.01 59.53
C MET A 806 -9.73 -30.57 60.36
N LYS A 807 -10.48 -29.54 59.92
CA LYS A 807 -11.67 -29.02 60.59
C LYS A 807 -12.76 -30.09 60.79
N MET A 808 -12.96 -30.99 59.82
CA MET A 808 -13.95 -32.08 59.91
C MET A 808 -13.44 -33.29 60.72
N SER A 809 -12.13 -33.57 60.71
CA SER A 809 -11.53 -34.75 61.34
C SER A 809 -11.44 -34.70 62.89
N HIS A 810 -11.68 -33.55 63.51
CA HIS A 810 -11.41 -33.31 64.93
C HIS A 810 -12.29 -34.10 65.94
N SER A 811 -13.20 -34.99 65.50
CA SER A 811 -14.04 -35.80 66.39
C SER A 811 -14.06 -37.32 66.13
N SER A 812 -13.24 -37.86 65.22
CA SER A 812 -13.30 -39.30 64.89
C SER A 812 -11.97 -39.86 64.37
N GLN A 813 -11.22 -40.57 65.23
CA GLN A 813 -10.10 -41.42 64.79
C GLN A 813 -10.64 -42.73 64.24
N SER A 814 -10.49 -42.94 62.93
CA SER A 814 -10.83 -44.20 62.27
C SER A 814 -9.56 -44.96 61.86
N ARG A 815 -9.64 -46.31 61.81
CA ARG A 815 -8.56 -47.17 61.27
C ARG A 815 -8.13 -46.73 59.85
N ARG A 816 -9.03 -46.13 59.07
CA ARG A 816 -8.73 -45.55 57.74
C ARG A 816 -7.76 -44.36 57.86
N SER A 817 -8.06 -43.40 58.74
CA SER A 817 -7.23 -42.20 58.95
C SER A 817 -5.82 -42.52 59.48
N ASP A 818 -5.65 -43.61 60.24
CA ASP A 818 -4.35 -44.03 60.74
C ASP A 818 -3.49 -44.70 59.65
N LEU A 819 -4.08 -45.47 58.73
CA LEU A 819 -3.37 -46.04 57.58
C LEU A 819 -2.85 -44.96 56.63
N GLU A 820 -3.64 -43.91 56.40
CA GLU A 820 -3.22 -42.78 55.58
C GLU A 820 -2.10 -41.96 56.22
N ARG A 821 -2.20 -41.70 57.54
CA ARG A 821 -1.13 -41.03 58.28
C ARG A 821 0.17 -41.82 58.26
N ARG A 822 0.10 -43.15 58.27
CA ARG A 822 1.27 -44.03 58.08
C ARG A 822 1.82 -43.89 56.66
N PHE A 823 0.99 -44.02 55.62
CA PHE A 823 1.41 -43.83 54.22
C PHE A 823 2.06 -42.45 54.00
N ASP A 824 1.44 -41.37 54.47
CA ASP A 824 2.01 -40.02 54.40
C ASP A 824 3.25 -39.84 55.29
N SER A 825 3.43 -40.63 56.35
CA SER A 825 4.67 -40.64 57.14
C SER A 825 5.79 -41.28 56.33
N GLU A 826 5.62 -42.52 55.89
CA GLU A 826 6.57 -43.28 55.07
C GLU A 826 6.99 -42.50 53.80
N MET A 827 6.03 -41.89 53.10
CA MET A 827 6.31 -41.06 51.92
C MET A 827 7.09 -39.77 52.24
N ARG A 828 7.09 -39.29 53.48
CA ARG A 828 7.89 -38.13 53.94
C ARG A 828 9.23 -38.52 54.55
N GLU A 829 9.51 -39.81 54.74
CA GLU A 829 10.80 -40.25 55.25
C GLU A 829 11.90 -40.11 54.19
N ARG A 830 13.11 -39.78 54.67
CA ARG A 830 14.28 -39.50 53.83
C ARG A 830 14.85 -40.76 53.16
N VAL A 831 14.54 -41.92 53.72
CA VAL A 831 14.79 -43.25 53.15
C VAL A 831 13.43 -43.95 53.20
N LYS A 832 12.93 -44.40 52.05
CA LYS A 832 11.60 -45.01 51.93
C LYS A 832 11.70 -46.52 51.99
N ASP A 833 10.93 -47.18 52.84
CA ASP A 833 10.80 -48.63 52.78
C ASP A 833 9.66 -49.04 51.83
N THR A 834 10.06 -49.52 50.65
CA THR A 834 9.12 -50.06 49.65
C THR A 834 8.22 -51.17 50.23
N PHE A 835 8.72 -52.00 51.16
CA PHE A 835 7.90 -53.07 51.75
C PHE A 835 6.87 -52.54 52.75
N SER A 836 7.24 -51.59 53.62
CA SER A 836 6.28 -50.94 54.52
C SER A 836 5.22 -50.16 53.76
N ILE A 837 5.59 -49.45 52.68
CA ILE A 837 4.66 -48.77 51.79
C ILE A 837 3.69 -49.77 51.11
N VAL A 838 4.18 -50.83 50.48
CA VAL A 838 3.33 -51.89 49.90
C VAL A 838 2.40 -52.50 50.96
N THR A 839 2.89 -52.73 52.18
CA THR A 839 2.10 -53.32 53.28
C THR A 839 0.96 -52.41 53.72
N VAL A 840 1.22 -51.10 53.86
CA VAL A 840 0.16 -50.12 54.17
C VAL A 840 -0.86 -50.05 53.02
N ILE A 841 -0.42 -50.09 51.77
CA ILE A 841 -1.32 -50.04 50.61
C ILE A 841 -2.20 -51.30 50.52
N GLU A 842 -1.67 -52.51 50.72
CA GLU A 842 -2.49 -53.75 50.77
C GLU A 842 -3.48 -53.72 51.96
N GLN A 843 -3.12 -53.15 53.12
CA GLN A 843 -4.06 -52.94 54.22
C GLN A 843 -5.16 -51.91 53.90
N VAL A 844 -4.88 -50.92 53.04
CA VAL A 844 -5.90 -50.02 52.49
C VAL A 844 -6.75 -50.73 51.43
N ALA A 845 -6.19 -51.66 50.66
CA ALA A 845 -6.90 -52.43 49.64
C ALA A 845 -7.99 -53.36 50.21
N GLU A 846 -7.84 -53.83 51.47
CA GLU A 846 -8.90 -54.51 52.23
C GLU A 846 -10.15 -53.62 52.43
N ILE A 847 -9.98 -52.30 52.40
CA ILE A 847 -11.04 -51.31 52.70
C ILE A 847 -11.55 -50.66 51.41
N SER A 848 -10.67 -50.22 50.51
CA SER A 848 -11.00 -49.61 49.23
C SER A 848 -9.92 -49.91 48.18
N PRO A 849 -10.18 -50.83 47.23
CA PRO A 849 -9.23 -51.19 46.18
C PRO A 849 -8.77 -50.00 45.31
N ILE A 850 -9.69 -49.11 44.94
CA ILE A 850 -9.37 -47.92 44.14
C ILE A 850 -8.44 -46.95 44.90
N ARG A 851 -8.67 -46.76 46.21
CA ARG A 851 -7.83 -45.90 47.06
C ARG A 851 -6.40 -46.45 47.17
N ALA A 852 -6.26 -47.76 47.33
CA ALA A 852 -4.96 -48.42 47.31
C ALA A 852 -4.22 -48.27 45.97
N LEU A 853 -4.94 -48.40 44.85
CA LEU A 853 -4.35 -48.18 43.51
C LEU A 853 -3.94 -46.72 43.28
N ARG A 854 -4.70 -45.74 43.79
CA ARG A 854 -4.31 -44.32 43.80
C ARG A 854 -3.09 -44.04 44.69
N MET A 855 -2.91 -44.78 45.79
CA MET A 855 -1.67 -44.71 46.60
C MET A 855 -0.46 -45.28 45.85
N PHE A 856 -0.62 -46.38 45.11
CA PHE A 856 0.44 -46.89 44.22
C PHE A 856 0.79 -45.86 43.13
N GLU A 857 -0.20 -45.25 42.47
CA GLU A 857 0.04 -44.15 41.51
C GLU A 857 0.82 -43.00 42.14
N ARG A 858 0.43 -42.57 43.35
CA ARG A 858 1.11 -41.47 44.06
C ARG A 858 2.55 -41.82 44.44
N ALA A 859 2.84 -43.07 44.80
CA ALA A 859 4.21 -43.53 45.04
C ALA A 859 5.03 -43.57 43.74
N LEU A 860 4.46 -44.13 42.66
CA LEU A 860 5.14 -44.22 41.36
C LEU A 860 5.38 -42.85 40.71
N LYS A 861 4.44 -41.91 40.85
CA LYS A 861 4.56 -40.53 40.34
C LYS A 861 5.40 -39.60 41.21
N SER A 862 5.88 -40.04 42.38
CA SER A 862 6.77 -39.17 43.17
C SER A 862 8.18 -39.09 42.60
N GLY A 863 8.58 -40.05 41.75
CA GLY A 863 9.91 -40.12 41.14
C GLY A 863 11.02 -40.51 42.14
N GLU A 864 10.66 -40.96 43.34
CA GLU A 864 11.60 -41.25 44.43
C GLU A 864 11.95 -42.75 44.55
N PHE A 865 11.42 -43.58 43.65
CA PHE A 865 11.70 -45.02 43.55
C PHE A 865 12.26 -45.32 42.16
N GLU A 866 13.42 -45.97 42.10
CA GLU A 866 14.08 -46.28 40.83
C GLU A 866 14.36 -47.79 40.66
N GLY A 867 14.36 -48.25 39.42
CA GLY A 867 14.87 -49.57 39.04
C GLY A 867 14.10 -50.76 39.66
N ARG A 868 14.62 -51.34 40.74
CA ARG A 868 14.03 -52.55 41.36
C ARG A 868 12.78 -52.21 42.17
N GLU A 869 12.77 -51.09 42.88
CA GLU A 869 11.70 -50.70 43.79
C GLU A 869 10.45 -50.28 43.02
N GLU A 870 10.63 -49.43 42.01
CA GLU A 870 9.60 -49.06 41.04
C GLU A 870 8.97 -50.29 40.37
N LYS A 871 9.80 -51.27 39.96
CA LYS A 871 9.32 -52.52 39.35
C LYS A 871 8.52 -53.39 40.32
N ILE A 872 8.84 -53.37 41.63
CA ILE A 872 8.03 -54.03 42.66
C ILE A 872 6.67 -53.33 42.75
N LEU A 873 6.66 -52.00 42.92
CA LEU A 873 5.43 -51.19 43.03
C LEU A 873 4.50 -51.35 41.81
N ARG A 874 5.02 -51.29 40.58
CA ARG A 874 4.22 -51.51 39.35
C ARG A 874 3.66 -52.93 39.27
N ASN A 875 4.44 -53.94 39.67
CA ASN A 875 3.97 -55.33 39.66
C ASN A 875 2.91 -55.60 40.73
N THR A 876 3.06 -55.07 41.95
CA THR A 876 2.04 -55.20 43.01
C THR A 876 0.76 -54.46 42.63
N GLN A 877 0.87 -53.24 42.08
CA GLN A 877 -0.27 -52.47 41.56
C GLN A 877 -1.03 -53.25 40.46
N ARG A 878 -0.33 -53.81 39.48
CA ARG A 878 -0.94 -54.64 38.41
C ARG A 878 -1.59 -55.91 38.91
N ASN A 879 -0.99 -56.58 39.90
CA ASN A 879 -1.57 -57.75 40.55
C ASN A 879 -2.82 -57.39 41.36
N LEU A 880 -2.81 -56.26 42.08
CA LEU A 880 -3.98 -55.77 42.82
C LEU A 880 -5.12 -55.40 41.87
N PHE A 881 -4.83 -54.68 40.77
CA PHE A 881 -5.84 -54.33 39.77
C PHE A 881 -6.46 -55.59 39.14
N THR A 882 -5.64 -56.56 38.70
CA THR A 882 -6.13 -57.84 38.14
C THR A 882 -7.00 -58.62 39.13
N ARG A 883 -6.74 -58.52 40.45
CA ARG A 883 -7.54 -59.18 41.50
C ARG A 883 -8.87 -58.49 41.82
N GLN A 884 -9.04 -57.21 41.47
CA GLN A 884 -10.18 -56.37 41.88
C GLN A 884 -10.84 -55.63 40.71
N SER A 885 -10.52 -55.99 39.46
CA SER A 885 -10.95 -55.29 38.24
C SER A 885 -12.47 -55.18 38.12
N GLY A 886 -13.20 -56.24 38.45
CA GLY A 886 -14.67 -56.28 38.54
C GLY A 886 -15.30 -55.49 39.70
N LYS A 887 -14.51 -54.64 40.40
CA LYS A 887 -14.98 -53.68 41.41
C LYS A 887 -14.49 -52.26 41.14
N ILE A 888 -13.76 -52.03 40.04
CA ILE A 888 -13.20 -50.72 39.69
C ILE A 888 -13.70 -50.38 38.30
N SER A 889 -14.68 -49.49 38.24
CA SER A 889 -15.35 -49.06 37.00
C SER A 889 -14.39 -48.27 36.11
N VAL A 890 -14.62 -48.21 34.79
CA VAL A 890 -13.68 -47.51 33.87
C VAL A 890 -13.54 -46.02 34.21
N ARG A 891 -14.62 -45.36 34.64
CA ARG A 891 -14.62 -43.98 35.17
C ARG A 891 -13.60 -43.75 36.32
N GLU A 892 -13.33 -44.77 37.15
CA GLU A 892 -12.37 -44.68 38.24
C GLU A 892 -10.91 -44.92 37.80
N ARG A 893 -10.72 -45.66 36.70
CA ARG A 893 -9.40 -46.10 36.21
C ARG A 893 -8.57 -45.00 35.58
N LYS A 894 -9.18 -43.88 35.15
CA LYS A 894 -8.49 -42.74 34.52
C LYS A 894 -7.26 -42.25 35.31
N THR A 895 -7.31 -42.30 36.63
CA THR A 895 -6.18 -41.86 37.49
C THR A 895 -4.99 -42.85 37.50
N LEU A 896 -5.18 -44.08 37.00
CA LEU A 896 -4.29 -45.23 37.13
C LEU A 896 -3.35 -45.43 35.91
N GLY A 897 -2.61 -44.39 35.55
CA GLY A 897 -1.78 -44.36 34.34
C GLY A 897 -0.66 -45.41 34.31
N SER A 898 -0.06 -45.78 35.45
CA SER A 898 1.09 -46.70 35.47
C SER A 898 0.73 -48.17 35.23
N LEU A 899 -0.56 -48.52 35.22
CA LEU A 899 -1.03 -49.85 34.86
C LEU A 899 -0.76 -50.17 33.37
N GLY A 900 -0.82 -49.18 32.48
CA GLY A 900 -0.72 -49.37 31.03
C GLY A 900 -2.01 -49.86 30.37
N LEU A 901 -3.17 -49.48 30.91
CA LEU A 901 -4.47 -49.73 30.30
C LEU A 901 -4.68 -48.85 29.07
N LYS A 902 -5.42 -49.34 28.07
CA LYS A 902 -5.66 -48.61 26.82
C LYS A 902 -6.90 -47.73 26.92
N PRO A 903 -6.91 -46.53 26.31
CA PRO A 903 -8.15 -45.78 26.12
C PRO A 903 -9.01 -46.46 25.05
N LEU A 904 -10.31 -46.54 25.30
CA LEU A 904 -11.33 -46.91 24.32
C LEU A 904 -11.94 -45.64 23.74
N ILE A 905 -11.93 -45.54 22.42
CA ILE A 905 -12.47 -44.41 21.68
C ILE A 905 -13.72 -44.85 20.91
N LEU A 906 -14.86 -44.24 21.24
CA LEU A 906 -16.10 -44.35 20.49
C LEU A 906 -16.06 -43.37 19.32
N VAL A 907 -16.25 -43.86 18.11
CA VAL A 907 -16.04 -43.08 16.88
C VAL A 907 -17.38 -42.59 16.33
N ASP A 908 -17.49 -41.27 16.18
CA ASP A 908 -18.64 -40.57 15.62
C ASP A 908 -18.73 -40.71 14.07
N THR A 909 -19.95 -40.61 13.53
CA THR A 909 -20.25 -40.78 12.10
C THR A 909 -19.48 -39.81 11.22
N ASN A 910 -19.30 -38.55 11.63
CA ASN A 910 -18.58 -37.56 10.84
C ASN A 910 -17.13 -38.00 10.56
N ILE A 911 -16.46 -38.67 11.51
CA ILE A 911 -15.09 -39.21 11.36
C ILE A 911 -15.07 -40.38 10.37
N LEU A 912 -16.07 -41.25 10.42
CA LEU A 912 -16.20 -42.39 9.49
C LEU A 912 -16.47 -41.92 8.05
N ILE A 913 -17.25 -40.84 7.90
CA ILE A 913 -17.50 -40.20 6.59
C ILE A 913 -16.23 -39.52 6.07
N ASP A 914 -15.48 -38.78 6.89
CA ASP A 914 -14.20 -38.18 6.49
C ASP A 914 -13.18 -39.25 6.08
N ALA A 915 -13.11 -40.37 6.81
CA ALA A 915 -12.26 -41.51 6.46
C ALA A 915 -12.67 -42.16 5.13
N LEU A 916 -13.97 -42.29 4.86
CA LEU A 916 -14.48 -42.82 3.60
C LEU A 916 -14.25 -41.85 2.42
N LYS A 917 -14.40 -40.55 2.64
CA LYS A 917 -14.10 -39.53 1.64
C LYS A 917 -12.67 -39.63 1.13
N ASP A 918 -11.70 -39.71 2.05
CA ASP A 918 -10.29 -39.86 1.71
C ASP A 918 -10.01 -41.17 0.96
N ASP A 919 -10.47 -42.31 1.50
CA ASP A 919 -10.28 -43.63 0.88
C ASP A 919 -10.91 -43.71 -0.53
N LEU A 920 -12.00 -42.98 -0.81
CA LEU A 920 -12.66 -42.91 -2.13
C LEU A 920 -11.97 -41.92 -3.10
N LEU A 921 -11.55 -40.73 -2.65
CA LEU A 921 -10.80 -39.77 -3.49
C LEU A 921 -9.50 -40.39 -4.03
N MET A 922 -8.85 -41.23 -3.24
CA MET A 922 -7.66 -41.98 -3.66
C MET A 922 -7.96 -43.05 -4.71
N GLU A 923 -9.16 -43.64 -4.71
CA GLU A 923 -9.60 -44.65 -5.68
C GLU A 923 -9.94 -44.04 -7.05
N ILE A 924 -10.51 -42.83 -7.08
CA ILE A 924 -10.88 -42.12 -8.31
C ILE A 924 -9.64 -41.47 -8.97
N SER A 925 -8.68 -41.06 -8.16
CA SER A 925 -7.44 -40.44 -8.61
C SER A 925 -6.62 -41.40 -9.49
N PRO A 926 -6.42 -41.14 -10.81
CA PRO A 926 -5.66 -42.04 -11.68
C PRO A 926 -4.19 -42.19 -11.27
N ASP A 927 -3.70 -41.25 -10.46
CA ASP A 927 -2.35 -41.19 -9.91
C ASP A 927 -2.28 -41.52 -8.40
N SER A 928 -3.42 -41.79 -7.74
CA SER A 928 -3.56 -42.08 -6.29
C SER A 928 -2.99 -41.03 -5.32
N LEU A 929 -2.74 -39.80 -5.78
CA LEU A 929 -2.23 -38.68 -4.96
C LEU A 929 -3.28 -38.08 -3.99
N GLY A 930 -4.56 -38.09 -4.37
CA GLY A 930 -5.59 -37.29 -3.71
C GLY A 930 -5.33 -35.78 -3.84
N SER A 931 -6.01 -34.97 -3.01
CA SER A 931 -5.67 -33.55 -2.86
C SER A 931 -4.41 -33.37 -2.00
N LEU A 932 -3.62 -32.33 -2.30
CA LEU A 932 -2.53 -31.87 -1.45
C LEU A 932 -2.99 -31.16 -0.17
N ASP A 933 -4.29 -30.84 -0.03
CA ASP A 933 -4.81 -30.16 1.15
C ASP A 933 -4.88 -31.11 2.36
N TRP A 934 -3.97 -30.91 3.32
CA TRP A 934 -3.93 -31.65 4.58
C TRP A 934 -4.86 -31.00 5.61
N THR A 935 -6.16 -31.16 5.41
CA THR A 935 -7.18 -30.61 6.32
C THR A 935 -7.04 -31.18 7.72
N MET A 936 -7.48 -30.41 8.72
CA MET A 936 -7.54 -30.88 10.10
C MET A 936 -8.44 -32.12 10.26
N GLN A 937 -9.41 -32.33 9.37
CA GLN A 937 -10.27 -33.53 9.26
C GLN A 937 -9.46 -34.76 8.89
N ARG A 938 -8.77 -34.70 7.75
CA ARG A 938 -7.85 -35.75 7.27
C ARG A 938 -6.85 -36.16 8.35
N ALA A 939 -6.15 -35.18 8.93
CA ALA A 939 -5.16 -35.43 9.97
C ALA A 939 -5.70 -36.22 11.19
N PHE A 940 -6.93 -35.92 11.64
CA PHE A 940 -7.51 -36.50 12.85
C PHE A 940 -7.88 -37.98 12.70
N HIS A 941 -8.58 -38.35 11.63
CA HIS A 941 -8.95 -39.76 11.39
C HIS A 941 -7.73 -40.62 11.02
N TRP A 942 -6.74 -40.05 10.32
CA TRP A 942 -5.44 -40.68 10.06
C TRP A 942 -4.70 -41.01 11.36
N LYS A 943 -4.65 -40.08 12.33
CA LYS A 943 -3.98 -40.34 13.61
C LYS A 943 -4.70 -41.42 14.43
N LEU A 944 -6.03 -41.47 14.40
CA LEU A 944 -6.81 -42.57 15.00
C LEU A 944 -6.46 -43.92 14.34
N ARG A 945 -6.48 -44.00 13.00
CA ARG A 945 -6.10 -45.20 12.22
C ARG A 945 -4.67 -45.67 12.55
N SER A 946 -3.73 -44.73 12.66
CA SER A 946 -2.33 -45.00 13.03
C SER A 946 -2.17 -45.54 14.45
N LEU A 947 -2.73 -44.85 15.45
CA LEU A 947 -2.65 -45.26 16.86
C LEU A 947 -3.34 -46.61 17.13
N ALA A 948 -4.39 -46.94 16.38
CA ALA A 948 -5.05 -48.23 16.42
C ALA A 948 -4.19 -49.34 15.81
N LYS A 949 -3.54 -49.09 14.65
CA LYS A 949 -2.56 -50.02 14.05
C LYS A 949 -1.35 -50.27 14.97
N GLU A 950 -0.86 -49.24 15.67
CA GLU A 950 0.17 -49.37 16.71
C GLU A 950 -0.32 -50.09 17.99
N GLY A 951 -1.63 -50.34 18.10
CA GLY A 951 -2.25 -50.98 19.26
C GLY A 951 -2.22 -50.13 20.53
N ARG A 952 -2.04 -48.81 20.45
CA ARG A 952 -2.04 -47.89 21.61
C ARG A 952 -3.45 -47.59 22.13
N ILE A 953 -4.42 -47.55 21.22
CA ILE A 953 -5.83 -47.24 21.51
C ILE A 953 -6.72 -48.41 21.08
N LEU A 954 -7.94 -48.44 21.62
CA LEU A 954 -9.03 -49.32 21.17
C LEU A 954 -10.08 -48.44 20.48
N LEU A 955 -10.68 -48.93 19.40
CA LEU A 955 -11.71 -48.22 18.63
C LEU A 955 -13.01 -49.03 18.58
N ASN A 956 -14.15 -48.38 18.78
CA ASN A 956 -15.48 -48.97 18.65
C ASN A 956 -16.41 -47.98 17.93
N ILE A 957 -17.34 -48.49 17.12
CA ILE A 957 -18.38 -47.67 16.49
C ILE A 957 -19.71 -47.90 17.24
N PRO A 958 -20.27 -46.87 17.90
CA PRO A 958 -21.58 -46.96 18.54
C PRO A 958 -22.69 -47.35 17.56
N GLN A 959 -23.72 -48.05 18.02
CA GLN A 959 -24.82 -48.52 17.16
C GLN A 959 -25.57 -47.38 16.46
N ALA A 960 -25.74 -46.23 17.12
CA ALA A 960 -26.31 -45.04 16.49
C ALA A 960 -25.43 -44.53 15.33
N ALA A 961 -24.13 -44.34 15.59
CA ALA A 961 -23.17 -43.88 14.59
C ALA A 961 -23.01 -44.87 13.41
N MET A 962 -23.05 -46.18 13.69
CA MET A 962 -23.06 -47.24 12.68
C MET A 962 -24.32 -47.16 11.80
N GLY A 963 -25.50 -47.05 12.41
CA GLY A 963 -26.77 -46.95 11.69
C GLY A 963 -26.83 -45.71 10.80
N GLU A 964 -26.33 -44.57 11.29
CA GLU A 964 -26.25 -43.35 10.50
C GLU A 964 -25.20 -43.42 9.38
N PHE A 965 -24.00 -43.93 9.66
CA PHE A 965 -22.97 -44.17 8.65
C PHE A 965 -23.51 -45.05 7.52
N MET A 966 -24.09 -46.20 7.86
CA MET A 966 -24.72 -47.11 6.90
C MET A 966 -25.89 -46.47 6.13
N ASN A 967 -26.61 -45.50 6.72
CA ASN A 967 -27.63 -44.72 6.03
C ASN A 967 -27.05 -43.71 5.02
N ARG A 968 -25.95 -43.02 5.37
CA ARG A 968 -25.27 -42.05 4.50
C ARG A 968 -24.46 -42.72 3.37
N VAL A 969 -24.08 -44.00 3.51
CA VAL A 969 -23.27 -44.75 2.51
C VAL A 969 -24.06 -45.75 1.66
N LYS A 970 -25.39 -45.64 1.63
CA LYS A 970 -26.31 -46.58 0.94
C LYS A 970 -26.03 -46.81 -0.55
N SER A 971 -25.58 -45.79 -1.27
CA SER A 971 -25.29 -45.88 -2.71
C SER A 971 -24.25 -44.84 -3.13
N PRO A 972 -23.52 -45.06 -4.24
CA PRO A 972 -22.55 -44.10 -4.77
C PRO A 972 -23.14 -42.70 -4.99
N ASP A 973 -24.39 -42.58 -5.45
CA ASP A 973 -25.05 -41.29 -5.69
C ASP A 973 -25.33 -40.49 -4.41
N ILE A 974 -25.55 -41.16 -3.28
CA ILE A 974 -25.73 -40.50 -1.98
C ILE A 974 -24.36 -40.07 -1.44
N VAL A 975 -23.34 -40.93 -1.57
CA VAL A 975 -21.98 -40.63 -1.11
C VAL A 975 -21.36 -39.49 -1.91
N LEU A 976 -21.60 -39.41 -3.22
CA LEU A 976 -21.13 -38.31 -4.08
C LEU A 976 -21.61 -36.94 -3.58
N LYS A 977 -22.83 -36.85 -3.04
CA LYS A 977 -23.38 -35.59 -2.48
C LYS A 977 -22.69 -35.13 -1.20
N LEU A 978 -21.90 -35.98 -0.54
CA LEU A 978 -21.18 -35.60 0.67
C LEU A 978 -19.93 -34.76 0.35
N PHE A 979 -19.45 -34.75 -0.90
CA PHE A 979 -18.26 -34.03 -1.34
C PHE A 979 -18.57 -32.56 -1.67
N GLU A 980 -18.78 -31.76 -0.63
CA GLU A 980 -18.80 -30.31 -0.75
C GLU A 980 -17.38 -29.75 -0.99
N ASN A 981 -17.27 -28.71 -1.81
CA ASN A 981 -16.03 -27.98 -2.14
C ASN A 981 -14.85 -28.83 -2.67
N VAL A 982 -15.12 -30.03 -3.17
CA VAL A 982 -14.14 -30.91 -3.81
C VAL A 982 -14.65 -31.28 -5.20
N TYR A 983 -13.84 -31.07 -6.23
CA TYR A 983 -14.19 -31.49 -7.58
C TYR A 983 -14.09 -33.01 -7.72
N ILE A 984 -15.12 -33.62 -8.29
CA ILE A 984 -15.14 -35.04 -8.65
C ILE A 984 -15.74 -35.16 -10.05
N GLU A 985 -14.93 -35.62 -11.01
CA GLU A 985 -15.38 -35.94 -12.36
C GLU A 985 -16.40 -37.09 -12.32
N ARG A 986 -17.64 -36.84 -12.75
CA ARG A 986 -18.75 -37.79 -12.68
C ARG A 986 -18.51 -39.03 -13.53
N ALA A 987 -17.87 -38.88 -14.69
CA ALA A 987 -17.53 -40.00 -15.56
C ALA A 987 -16.53 -40.96 -14.88
N SER A 988 -15.50 -40.42 -14.23
CA SER A 988 -14.53 -41.20 -13.46
C SER A 988 -15.13 -41.78 -12.18
N TRP A 989 -16.02 -41.05 -11.47
CA TRP A 989 -16.78 -41.56 -10.33
C TRP A 989 -17.63 -42.79 -10.70
N ILE A 990 -18.48 -42.69 -11.73
CA ILE A 990 -19.36 -43.78 -12.17
C ILE A 990 -18.56 -45.01 -12.63
N LYS A 991 -17.37 -44.79 -13.21
CA LYS A 991 -16.47 -45.85 -13.68
C LYS A 991 -15.71 -46.55 -12.54
N ALA A 992 -15.23 -45.79 -11.54
CA ALA A 992 -14.41 -46.30 -10.45
C ALA A 992 -15.25 -46.77 -9.25
N ILE A 993 -16.20 -45.96 -8.79
CA ILE A 993 -16.98 -46.20 -7.56
C ILE A 993 -18.27 -46.96 -7.87
N THR A 994 -18.09 -48.26 -8.14
CA THR A 994 -19.23 -49.21 -8.20
C THR A 994 -19.75 -49.53 -6.80
N GLU A 995 -21.01 -50.00 -6.67
CA GLU A 995 -21.58 -50.46 -5.39
C GLU A 995 -20.68 -51.49 -4.68
N ARG A 996 -20.02 -52.38 -5.45
CA ARG A 996 -19.08 -53.37 -4.91
C ARG A 996 -17.86 -52.71 -4.26
N ILE A 997 -17.23 -51.76 -4.94
CA ILE A 997 -16.04 -51.05 -4.44
C ILE A 997 -16.41 -50.19 -3.23
N LEU A 998 -17.57 -49.53 -3.25
CA LEU A 998 -18.10 -48.82 -2.09
C LEU A 998 -18.30 -49.75 -0.88
N GLN A 999 -18.91 -50.93 -1.08
CA GLN A 999 -19.07 -51.93 -0.01
C GLN A 999 -17.73 -52.48 0.51
N GLU A 1000 -16.74 -52.69 -0.36
CA GLU A 1000 -15.39 -53.11 0.03
C GLU A 1000 -14.70 -52.04 0.90
N ARG A 1001 -14.78 -50.76 0.51
CA ARG A 1001 -14.22 -49.62 1.27
C ARG A 1001 -14.94 -49.38 2.59
N VAL A 1002 -16.28 -49.43 2.62
CA VAL A 1002 -17.10 -49.34 3.84
C VAL A 1002 -16.75 -50.46 4.82
N SER A 1003 -16.61 -51.71 4.33
CA SER A 1003 -16.24 -52.86 5.17
C SER A 1003 -14.83 -52.71 5.76
N SER A 1004 -13.88 -52.21 4.96
CA SER A 1004 -12.52 -51.86 5.41
C SER A 1004 -12.55 -50.86 6.57
N ILE A 1005 -13.27 -49.75 6.42
CA ILE A 1005 -13.39 -48.71 7.46
C ILE A 1005 -14.02 -49.26 8.74
N ILE A 1006 -15.11 -50.03 8.63
CA ILE A 1006 -15.73 -50.68 9.80
C ILE A 1006 -14.73 -51.57 10.53
N SER A 1007 -13.96 -52.41 9.82
CA SER A 1007 -12.95 -53.29 10.43
C SER A 1007 -11.78 -52.55 11.10
N ILE A 1008 -11.47 -51.34 10.65
CA ILE A 1008 -10.37 -50.50 11.20
C ILE A 1008 -10.84 -49.76 12.45
N PHE A 1009 -12.03 -49.15 12.38
CA PHE A 1009 -12.57 -48.30 13.45
C PHE A 1009 -13.44 -49.07 14.47
N ASN A 1010 -13.68 -50.37 14.27
CA ASN A 1010 -14.35 -51.24 15.24
C ASN A 1010 -13.47 -52.46 15.57
N ASN A 1011 -12.42 -52.24 16.38
CA ASN A 1011 -11.46 -53.27 16.79
C ASN A 1011 -11.68 -53.77 18.24
N TRP A 1012 -12.72 -53.27 18.91
CA TRP A 1012 -13.14 -53.68 20.24
C TRP A 1012 -14.66 -53.92 20.29
N GLU A 1013 -15.06 -55.01 20.93
CA GLU A 1013 -16.45 -55.38 21.17
C GLU A 1013 -16.66 -55.62 22.68
N SER A 1014 -17.85 -55.27 23.18
CA SER A 1014 -18.23 -55.52 24.57
C SER A 1014 -18.77 -56.94 24.71
N SER A 1015 -18.29 -57.69 25.71
CA SER A 1015 -18.90 -58.96 26.11
C SER A 1015 -20.25 -58.70 26.78
N GLU A 1016 -21.32 -59.33 26.28
CA GLU A 1016 -22.73 -59.02 26.60
C GLU A 1016 -23.20 -59.29 28.05
N GLU A 1017 -22.35 -59.79 28.96
CA GLU A 1017 -22.77 -60.35 30.26
C GLU A 1017 -22.40 -59.55 31.54
N GLU A 1018 -21.62 -58.45 31.47
CA GLU A 1018 -21.11 -57.76 32.68
C GLU A 1018 -21.66 -56.33 32.91
N GLY A 1019 -22.89 -56.25 33.44
CA GLY A 1019 -23.40 -55.04 34.11
C GLY A 1019 -24.88 -54.75 33.83
N GLY A 1020 -25.74 -54.96 34.83
CA GLY A 1020 -27.15 -54.58 34.73
C GLY A 1020 -27.31 -53.08 34.53
N SER A 1021 -28.19 -52.68 33.59
CA SER A 1021 -28.45 -51.28 33.27
C SER A 1021 -28.95 -50.51 34.50
N LYS A 1022 -28.07 -49.74 35.12
CA LYS A 1022 -28.51 -48.53 35.82
C LYS A 1022 -29.10 -47.59 34.77
N ASP A 1023 -30.24 -47.01 35.09
CA ASP A 1023 -30.79 -45.94 34.27
C ASP A 1023 -29.82 -44.74 34.35
N ILE A 1024 -29.43 -44.20 33.20
CA ILE A 1024 -28.48 -43.09 33.13
C ILE A 1024 -29.28 -41.82 32.89
N ASP A 1025 -29.31 -40.94 33.89
CA ASP A 1025 -30.02 -39.67 33.85
C ASP A 1025 -29.33 -38.65 32.92
N LEU A 1026 -29.41 -38.91 31.62
CA LEU A 1026 -29.00 -37.95 30.60
C LEU A 1026 -30.03 -36.82 30.45
N GLU A 1027 -31.30 -37.05 30.80
CA GLU A 1027 -32.37 -36.05 30.65
C GLU A 1027 -32.19 -34.89 31.64
N GLY A 1028 -31.90 -35.19 32.90
CA GLY A 1028 -31.50 -34.21 33.92
C GLY A 1028 -30.22 -33.46 33.53
N PHE A 1029 -29.21 -34.16 32.98
CA PHE A 1029 -27.99 -33.53 32.47
C PHE A 1029 -28.28 -32.51 31.36
N LEU A 1030 -29.07 -32.89 30.34
CA LEU A 1030 -29.41 -32.02 29.21
C LEU A 1030 -30.23 -30.80 29.69
N PHE A 1031 -31.19 -31.00 30.60
CA PHE A 1031 -31.96 -29.92 31.18
C PHE A 1031 -31.11 -28.93 32.00
N ASN A 1032 -30.13 -29.44 32.76
CA ASN A 1032 -29.19 -28.62 33.53
C ASN A 1032 -28.26 -27.78 32.64
N HIS A 1033 -27.96 -28.24 31.42
CA HIS A 1033 -27.07 -27.58 30.46
C HIS A 1033 -27.81 -26.89 29.29
N ARG A 1034 -29.15 -26.81 29.34
CA ARG A 1034 -30.03 -26.33 28.25
C ARG A 1034 -29.65 -24.98 27.65
N GLU A 1035 -29.09 -24.04 28.42
CA GLU A 1035 -28.68 -22.72 27.91
C GLU A 1035 -27.51 -22.80 26.92
N ILE A 1036 -26.65 -23.82 27.03
CA ILE A 1036 -25.58 -24.08 26.05
C ILE A 1036 -26.20 -24.68 24.78
N PHE A 1037 -27.05 -25.69 24.95
CA PHE A 1037 -27.70 -26.38 23.84
C PHE A 1037 -28.61 -25.48 23.03
N ARG A 1038 -29.25 -24.49 23.67
CA ARG A 1038 -30.00 -23.42 23.01
C ARG A 1038 -29.11 -22.50 22.15
N VAL A 1039 -27.88 -22.22 22.58
CA VAL A 1039 -26.92 -21.44 21.77
C VAL A 1039 -26.43 -22.25 20.58
N ILE A 1040 -26.17 -23.54 20.76
CA ILE A 1040 -25.79 -24.43 19.65
C ILE A 1040 -26.96 -24.57 18.64
N ASP A 1041 -28.20 -24.75 19.11
CA ASP A 1041 -29.40 -24.79 18.25
C ASP A 1041 -29.59 -23.48 17.48
N GLN A 1042 -29.40 -22.30 18.10
CA GLN A 1042 -29.43 -21.03 17.38
C GLN A 1042 -28.37 -21.00 16.25
N HIS A 1043 -27.11 -21.31 16.58
CA HIS A 1043 -26.00 -21.25 15.63
C HIS A 1043 -26.18 -22.22 14.44
N LYS A 1044 -26.63 -23.46 14.71
CA LYS A 1044 -26.87 -24.48 13.68
C LYS A 1044 -27.99 -24.08 12.71
N ARG A 1045 -29.01 -23.34 13.17
CA ARG A 1045 -30.08 -22.81 12.31
C ARG A 1045 -29.66 -21.62 11.45
N GLU A 1046 -28.65 -20.86 11.87
CA GLU A 1046 -28.12 -19.73 11.09
C GLU A 1046 -27.20 -20.20 9.95
N HIS A 1047 -26.68 -21.44 10.03
CA HIS A 1047 -25.64 -21.96 9.13
C HIS A 1047 -26.02 -23.23 8.34
N ARG A 1048 -27.20 -23.84 8.55
CA ARG A 1048 -27.71 -24.98 7.77
C ARG A 1048 -29.14 -24.70 7.29
N GLU A 1049 -29.42 -25.02 6.03
CA GLU A 1049 -30.78 -24.92 5.46
C GLU A 1049 -31.74 -25.94 6.09
N ASP A 1050 -31.24 -27.13 6.44
CA ASP A 1050 -31.98 -28.17 7.16
C ASP A 1050 -31.86 -27.99 8.69
N ILE A 1051 -33.01 -27.90 9.36
CA ILE A 1051 -33.10 -27.82 10.82
C ILE A 1051 -32.94 -29.23 11.42
N PRO A 1052 -31.90 -29.50 12.22
CA PRO A 1052 -31.67 -30.82 12.81
C PRO A 1052 -32.78 -31.25 13.79
N ALA A 1053 -32.97 -32.57 13.91
CA ALA A 1053 -33.99 -33.17 14.77
C ALA A 1053 -33.62 -33.02 16.26
N ARG A 1054 -34.61 -33.02 17.16
CA ARG A 1054 -34.41 -32.71 18.59
C ARG A 1054 -34.88 -33.82 19.50
N THR A 1055 -34.37 -33.81 20.72
CA THR A 1055 -34.86 -34.65 21.81
C THR A 1055 -35.89 -33.84 22.61
N GLU A 1056 -37.10 -34.38 22.76
CA GLU A 1056 -38.17 -33.74 23.54
C GLU A 1056 -38.11 -34.22 25.00
N ILE A 1057 -37.88 -33.28 25.92
CA ILE A 1057 -37.72 -33.53 27.37
C ILE A 1057 -38.72 -32.63 28.09
N GLU A 1058 -39.62 -33.22 28.88
CA GLU A 1058 -40.73 -32.52 29.58
C GLU A 1058 -41.61 -31.60 28.70
N GLY A 1059 -41.61 -31.79 27.37
CA GLY A 1059 -42.30 -30.93 26.39
C GLY A 1059 -41.50 -29.73 25.91
N GLU A 1060 -40.24 -29.58 26.33
CA GLU A 1060 -39.27 -28.66 25.75
C GLU A 1060 -38.37 -29.43 24.75
N ALA A 1061 -38.17 -28.85 23.55
CA ALA A 1061 -37.38 -29.49 22.50
C ALA A 1061 -35.90 -29.06 22.59
N ILE A 1062 -35.08 -29.90 23.21
CA ILE A 1062 -33.69 -29.64 23.60
C ILE A 1062 -32.72 -30.34 22.62
N TYR A 1063 -31.60 -29.68 22.32
CA TYR A 1063 -30.47 -30.26 21.58
C TYR A 1063 -29.62 -31.09 22.57
N PRO A 1064 -29.07 -32.28 22.25
CA PRO A 1064 -28.77 -32.78 20.91
C PRO A 1064 -29.71 -33.81 20.33
N GLU A 1065 -29.37 -34.29 19.13
CA GLU A 1065 -30.16 -35.27 18.40
C GLU A 1065 -30.23 -36.59 19.17
N LYS A 1066 -31.21 -37.42 18.84
CA LYS A 1066 -31.32 -38.74 19.46
C LYS A 1066 -30.07 -39.61 19.23
N GLY A 1067 -29.44 -39.51 18.05
CA GLY A 1067 -28.20 -40.23 17.74
C GLY A 1067 -27.06 -39.86 18.69
N ASP A 1068 -26.83 -38.57 18.91
CA ASP A 1068 -25.85 -38.04 19.87
C ASP A 1068 -26.15 -38.50 21.30
N CYS A 1069 -27.42 -38.44 21.71
CA CYS A 1069 -27.87 -38.90 23.02
C CYS A 1069 -27.59 -40.41 23.22
N ASP A 1070 -27.82 -41.23 22.18
CA ASP A 1070 -27.56 -42.67 22.22
C ASP A 1070 -26.03 -42.96 22.27
N ILE A 1071 -25.19 -42.12 21.64
CA ILE A 1071 -23.72 -42.17 21.80
C ILE A 1071 -23.31 -41.80 23.23
N MET A 1072 -23.84 -40.70 23.79
CA MET A 1072 -23.57 -40.28 25.18
C MET A 1072 -23.97 -41.36 26.19
N LYS A 1073 -25.17 -41.97 26.03
CA LYS A 1073 -25.63 -43.09 26.86
C LYS A 1073 -24.68 -44.30 26.73
N SER A 1074 -24.29 -44.66 25.51
CA SER A 1074 -23.34 -45.77 25.28
C SER A 1074 -21.98 -45.53 25.96
N ALA A 1075 -21.44 -44.32 25.85
CA ALA A 1075 -20.19 -43.93 26.51
C ALA A 1075 -20.28 -44.02 28.04
N ALA A 1076 -21.39 -43.53 28.62
CA ALA A 1076 -21.64 -43.56 30.05
C ALA A 1076 -21.84 -44.99 30.59
N ILE A 1077 -22.54 -45.87 29.86
CA ILE A 1077 -22.68 -47.30 30.22
C ILE A 1077 -21.31 -47.97 30.27
N ILE A 1078 -20.46 -47.74 29.26
CA ILE A 1078 -19.11 -48.34 29.23
C ILE A 1078 -18.20 -47.73 30.31
N ALA A 1079 -18.42 -46.46 30.70
CA ALA A 1079 -17.68 -45.82 31.77
C ALA A 1079 -18.02 -46.38 33.17
N ASP A 1080 -19.29 -46.70 33.47
CA ASP A 1080 -19.70 -47.32 34.75
C ASP A 1080 -19.43 -48.85 34.80
N SER A 1081 -19.14 -49.48 33.66
CA SER A 1081 -18.84 -50.93 33.56
C SER A 1081 -17.36 -51.27 33.84
N PHE A 1082 -17.03 -52.57 33.75
CA PHE A 1082 -15.75 -53.12 34.22
C PHE A 1082 -14.80 -53.76 33.17
N PRO A 1083 -14.89 -53.50 31.84
CA PRO A 1083 -14.19 -54.29 30.81
C PRO A 1083 -12.67 -54.37 30.98
N MET A 1084 -12.10 -55.57 30.87
CA MET A 1084 -10.67 -55.79 31.06
C MET A 1084 -9.81 -55.08 30.00
N GLY A 1085 -8.71 -54.47 30.45
CA GLY A 1085 -7.75 -53.78 29.57
C GLY A 1085 -8.10 -52.33 29.21
N VAL A 1086 -9.34 -51.89 29.43
CA VAL A 1086 -9.79 -50.51 29.20
C VAL A 1086 -9.48 -49.64 30.42
N GLY A 1087 -8.82 -48.49 30.18
CA GLY A 1087 -8.41 -47.51 31.20
C GLY A 1087 -9.24 -46.23 31.24
N SER A 1088 -9.87 -45.87 30.13
CA SER A 1088 -10.77 -44.73 29.99
C SER A 1088 -11.68 -44.93 28.78
N VAL A 1089 -12.87 -44.30 28.79
CA VAL A 1089 -13.75 -44.17 27.61
C VAL A 1089 -13.68 -42.73 27.12
N VAL A 1090 -13.64 -42.54 25.81
CA VAL A 1090 -13.62 -41.24 25.15
C VAL A 1090 -14.52 -41.28 23.92
N VAL A 1091 -15.30 -40.24 23.65
CA VAL A 1091 -15.96 -40.03 22.36
C VAL A 1091 -15.04 -39.20 21.48
N ALA A 1092 -14.67 -39.72 20.31
CA ALA A 1092 -14.02 -38.94 19.26
C ALA A 1092 -15.12 -38.32 18.38
N THR A 1093 -15.21 -36.99 18.43
CA THR A 1093 -16.18 -36.18 17.68
C THR A 1093 -15.70 -34.75 17.62
N ARG A 1094 -16.14 -33.99 16.61
CA ARG A 1094 -15.85 -32.56 16.47
C ARG A 1094 -17.04 -31.67 16.77
N ASP A 1095 -18.18 -32.26 17.03
CA ASP A 1095 -19.45 -31.56 17.10
C ASP A 1095 -19.55 -30.77 18.42
N SER A 1096 -20.08 -29.56 18.34
CA SER A 1096 -20.10 -28.58 19.44
C SER A 1096 -20.84 -29.10 20.68
N ASP A 1097 -21.77 -30.03 20.45
CA ASP A 1097 -22.65 -30.72 21.40
C ASP A 1097 -21.91 -31.56 22.42
N PHE A 1098 -20.76 -32.12 22.02
CA PHE A 1098 -19.87 -32.85 22.91
C PHE A 1098 -18.71 -31.95 23.36
N LYS A 1099 -18.16 -31.11 22.47
CA LYS A 1099 -16.97 -30.30 22.79
C LYS A 1099 -17.26 -29.25 23.87
N LEU A 1100 -18.38 -28.55 23.82
CA LEU A 1100 -18.67 -27.46 24.76
C LEU A 1100 -18.94 -27.99 26.18
N VAL A 1101 -19.67 -29.10 26.33
CA VAL A 1101 -19.94 -29.76 27.64
C VAL A 1101 -18.97 -30.88 28.01
N SER A 1102 -17.90 -31.10 27.23
CA SER A 1102 -16.91 -32.18 27.40
C SER A 1102 -16.41 -32.41 28.83
N ARG A 1103 -16.22 -31.35 29.62
CA ARG A 1103 -15.78 -31.47 31.03
C ARG A 1103 -16.91 -31.89 31.98
N ALA A 1104 -18.15 -31.50 31.70
CA ALA A 1104 -19.32 -31.91 32.47
C ALA A 1104 -19.63 -33.40 32.24
N LEU A 1105 -19.62 -33.84 30.97
CA LEU A 1105 -19.73 -35.27 30.62
C LEU A 1105 -18.67 -36.13 31.33
N GLU A 1106 -17.43 -35.64 31.42
CA GLU A 1106 -16.32 -36.36 32.05
C GLU A 1106 -16.36 -36.36 33.59
N GLU A 1107 -16.91 -35.32 34.23
CA GLU A 1107 -17.09 -35.29 35.69
C GLU A 1107 -18.33 -36.06 36.16
N GLU A 1108 -19.41 -36.08 35.36
CA GLU A 1108 -20.71 -36.66 35.71
C GLU A 1108 -20.83 -38.15 35.31
N PHE A 1109 -20.48 -38.47 34.05
CA PHE A 1109 -20.58 -39.81 33.48
C PHE A 1109 -19.23 -40.54 33.36
N GLY A 1110 -18.11 -39.84 33.53
CA GLY A 1110 -16.77 -40.46 33.57
C GLY A 1110 -16.14 -40.80 32.22
N PHE A 1111 -16.70 -40.33 31.10
CA PHE A 1111 -16.12 -40.45 29.76
C PHE A 1111 -15.64 -39.10 29.21
N GLY A 1112 -14.51 -39.09 28.50
CA GLY A 1112 -13.94 -37.88 27.90
C GLY A 1112 -14.48 -37.60 26.50
N VAL A 1113 -14.13 -36.42 25.96
CA VAL A 1113 -14.34 -36.06 24.55
C VAL A 1113 -13.02 -35.62 23.94
N VAL A 1114 -12.72 -36.08 22.73
CA VAL A 1114 -11.52 -35.71 21.96
C VAL A 1114 -11.94 -35.27 20.56
N GLY A 1115 -11.69 -34.00 20.23
CA GLY A 1115 -12.00 -33.42 18.91
C GLY A 1115 -10.81 -32.79 18.19
N GLY A 1116 -9.61 -32.92 18.75
CA GLY A 1116 -8.37 -32.35 18.21
C GLY A 1116 -7.15 -33.22 18.50
N LEU A 1117 -6.10 -33.05 17.70
CA LEU A 1117 -4.92 -33.92 17.69
C LEU A 1117 -4.09 -33.81 18.97
N GLN A 1118 -4.00 -32.61 19.54
CA GLN A 1118 -3.29 -32.40 20.81
C GLN A 1118 -3.95 -33.18 21.96
N GLN A 1119 -5.29 -33.28 21.98
CA GLN A 1119 -6.04 -34.04 22.99
C GLN A 1119 -5.86 -35.55 22.78
N LEU A 1120 -5.89 -36.02 21.53
CA LEU A 1120 -5.65 -37.43 21.18
C LEU A 1120 -4.24 -37.88 21.56
N ASN A 1121 -3.22 -37.03 21.34
CA ASN A 1121 -1.85 -37.32 21.76
C ASN A 1121 -1.72 -37.34 23.30
N LYS A 1122 -2.31 -36.38 24.00
CA LYS A 1122 -2.34 -36.41 25.47
C LYS A 1122 -2.95 -37.72 25.99
N LEU A 1123 -4.05 -38.20 25.37
CA LEU A 1123 -4.69 -39.46 25.71
C LEU A 1123 -3.82 -40.70 25.40
N ALA A 1124 -3.14 -40.74 24.26
CA ALA A 1124 -2.40 -41.91 23.80
C ALA A 1124 -0.95 -42.01 24.34
N TYR A 1125 -0.38 -40.90 24.82
CA TYR A 1125 1.01 -40.83 25.29
C TYR A 1125 1.16 -40.41 26.77
N SER A 1126 0.09 -40.20 27.55
CA SER A 1126 0.16 -39.93 29.01
C SER A 1126 0.60 -41.14 29.88
N VAL A 1127 1.35 -42.08 29.30
CA VAL A 1127 1.76 -43.36 29.91
C VAL A 1127 3.31 -43.45 30.03
N THR A 1128 4.05 -42.45 29.53
CA THR A 1128 5.49 -42.27 29.77
C THR A 1128 5.74 -41.42 31.00
#